data_AF-A0A6I7Q5J9-F1
#
_entry.id   AF-A0A6I7Q5J9-F1
#
_cell.length_a   1.000
_cell.length_b   1.000
_cell.length_c   1.000
_cell.angle_alpha   90.00
_cell.angle_beta   90.00
_cell.angle_gamma   90.00
#
_symmetry.space_group_name_H-M   'P 1'
#
loop_
_entity.id
_entity.type
_entity.pdbx_description
1 polymer ?
#
loop_
_entity_poly.entity_id
_entity_poly.type
_entity_poly.pdbx_seq_one_letter_code
_entity_poly.pdbx_strand_id
1 'polypeptide(L)'
;MPEAAPPVLKPAILIGHGRFGRAVLRRLLRKTATRGSLAWATPAATGTDSHRLRDLALLWLPEAQERTPTTDGDPIEPDATDGNADFLLDLYRQIRTVPPHPGATEPALAAAAAEAAAFLRRPEVVALRPGDQPGLDLIVLAHLEAAPAVATLDSLTRAVLRRLEQDNPGWRVAQTANRRLHCIAVLDFDNYRGSGPEAAALRRALGRSLEAWRAALTGKQPAVGRCYLLDGRAGDSHRPSSSRVGEVTLWLELLLFAGLRGDDRLKSLYEHPGGDQGIAAAFGVRLLERSTGWLSQLAAARFGAGWLPYLRGGGETGCLHPPQRLAAALAPLLAEVQAGAASHAPLDARWRQATDALAAELAALPAPAAADWVTRVSAGFERGARQLARELQRDGLACIRRLREAHLADHGKPLIAAIGADLHDQYHPVPLQAVTDTLDETITALQGQAAPAATGPAAPPRPTAVAHAHAAFRAAEAQWIRGNGRGLAGFWPLFALIGALLATPIAQDLVRQLPLIAAADSPWQARLLAASTVLDRPLTLAPALFVLLWSSLALGPQRAVRRGIARARAFFLDPTRGQLAAALRVDCDQLAGLREQTRDNVRAALAVDTLAVLTRLRARLAARAAELDWLSAQLREFQRMQGLVDPTDLIVHPPADACHRLVLAPDDLQRMMQIRPAVAAHFEAHQPDLPAPFAGWDAPYCAGLLDLFGFVGALSGRYRQAFDDAASGAPGSAGTGPEWQLRRAALADLLARSAPAPGFRISADQRTSTAVRFAVLPSAWQRDDGVRELLSRHGFDSEAWRLGSDPARLYLLTVEWHLDATALEGAT
;
A
#
# COMPACT_ATOMS: atom_id res chain seq x y z
N MET A 1 7.21 35.16 -14.08
CA MET A 1 5.95 35.59 -14.73
C MET A 1 4.80 35.04 -13.91
N PRO A 2 3.66 35.76 -13.74
CA PRO A 2 2.49 35.15 -13.13
C PRO A 2 2.06 33.95 -13.98
N GLU A 3 1.90 32.81 -13.32
CA GLU A 3 1.40 31.56 -13.88
C GLU A 3 0.08 31.88 -14.62
N ALA A 4 0.02 31.58 -15.92
CA ALA A 4 -1.18 31.85 -16.72
C ALA A 4 -2.36 31.15 -16.05
N ALA A 5 -3.40 31.92 -15.70
CA ALA A 5 -4.58 31.36 -15.05
C ALA A 5 -5.09 30.17 -15.87
N PRO A 6 -5.34 29.00 -15.25
CA PRO A 6 -5.81 27.83 -15.95
C PRO A 6 -7.07 28.18 -16.76
N PRO A 7 -7.23 27.64 -17.98
CA PRO A 7 -8.35 28.00 -18.84
C PRO A 7 -9.67 27.70 -18.12
N VAL A 8 -10.61 28.64 -18.22
CA VAL A 8 -11.98 28.44 -17.73
C VAL A 8 -12.64 27.37 -18.58
N LEU A 9 -12.82 26.18 -18.00
CA LEU A 9 -13.44 25.03 -18.66
C LEU A 9 -14.90 24.94 -18.25
N LYS A 10 -15.79 25.06 -19.25
CA LYS A 10 -17.21 24.75 -19.08
C LYS A 10 -17.39 23.23 -19.13
N PRO A 11 -18.12 22.60 -18.19
CA PRO A 11 -18.31 21.15 -18.21
C PRO A 11 -19.03 20.68 -19.48
N ALA A 12 -18.61 19.53 -20.02
CA ALA A 12 -19.13 19.01 -21.28
C ALA A 12 -19.45 17.50 -21.22
N ILE A 13 -20.53 17.11 -21.92
CA ILE A 13 -20.88 15.73 -22.23
C ILE A 13 -20.68 15.52 -23.72
N LEU A 14 -19.84 14.56 -24.10
CA LEU A 14 -19.67 14.14 -25.49
C LEU A 14 -20.39 12.81 -25.69
N ILE A 15 -21.28 12.76 -26.67
CA ILE A 15 -22.00 11.56 -27.08
C ILE A 15 -21.49 11.14 -28.45
N GLY A 16 -20.80 10.01 -28.52
CA GLY A 16 -20.41 9.39 -29.78
C GLY A 16 -21.41 8.33 -30.22
N HIS A 17 -21.89 8.42 -31.47
CA HIS A 17 -22.71 7.41 -32.12
C HIS A 17 -21.86 6.51 -33.03
N GLY A 18 -22.03 5.18 -32.91
CA GLY A 18 -21.36 4.18 -33.74
C GLY A 18 -19.83 4.17 -33.65
N ARG A 19 -19.18 3.50 -34.61
CA ARG A 19 -17.73 3.44 -34.79
C ARG A 19 -17.07 4.82 -34.88
N PHE A 20 -17.63 5.73 -35.66
CA PHE A 20 -17.08 7.08 -35.85
C PHE A 20 -17.00 7.85 -34.52
N GLY A 21 -18.09 7.89 -33.77
CA GLY A 21 -18.13 8.54 -32.46
C GLY A 21 -17.10 7.92 -31.50
N ARG A 22 -17.04 6.59 -31.42
CA ARG A 22 -16.05 5.88 -30.57
C ARG A 22 -14.61 6.23 -30.96
N ALA A 23 -14.30 6.28 -32.25
CA ALA A 23 -12.97 6.61 -32.76
C ALA A 23 -12.55 8.04 -32.38
N VAL A 24 -13.45 9.02 -32.54
CA VAL A 24 -13.20 10.41 -32.14
C VAL A 24 -12.97 10.52 -30.63
N LEU A 25 -13.81 9.88 -29.80
CA LEU A 25 -13.69 9.92 -28.33
C LEU A 25 -12.37 9.29 -27.84
N ARG A 26 -12.01 8.11 -28.36
CA ARG A 26 -10.74 7.44 -28.04
C ARG A 26 -9.54 8.29 -28.45
N ARG A 27 -9.58 8.85 -29.66
CA ARG A 27 -8.49 9.68 -30.17
C ARG A 27 -8.33 10.97 -29.37
N LEU A 28 -9.44 11.61 -28.99
CA LEU A 28 -9.45 12.79 -28.12
C LEU A 28 -8.81 12.47 -26.78
N LEU A 29 -9.25 11.42 -26.10
CA LEU A 29 -8.69 10.98 -24.82
C LEU A 29 -7.19 10.71 -24.92
N ARG A 30 -6.77 9.92 -25.91
CA ARG A 30 -5.35 9.57 -26.09
C ARG A 30 -4.49 10.83 -26.29
N LYS A 31 -4.87 11.72 -27.22
CA LYS A 31 -4.10 12.94 -27.51
C LYS A 31 -4.07 13.93 -26.34
N THR A 32 -5.15 14.04 -25.58
CA THR A 32 -5.26 14.98 -24.45
C THR A 32 -4.57 14.44 -23.18
N ALA A 33 -4.67 13.14 -22.92
CA ALA A 33 -3.99 12.49 -21.80
C ALA A 33 -2.46 12.58 -21.94
N THR A 34 -1.92 12.29 -23.12
CA THR A 34 -0.47 12.34 -23.42
C THR A 34 0.11 13.77 -23.47
N ARG A 35 -0.72 14.79 -23.23
CA ARG A 35 -0.28 16.18 -23.05
C ARG A 35 -0.54 16.68 -21.62
N GLY A 36 -1.21 15.87 -20.79
CA GLY A 36 -1.59 16.26 -19.43
C GLY A 36 -2.67 17.34 -19.41
N SER A 37 -3.49 17.47 -20.46
CA SER A 37 -4.55 18.47 -20.52
C SER A 37 -5.87 18.00 -19.88
N LEU A 38 -5.96 16.72 -19.53
CA LEU A 38 -7.11 16.15 -18.84
C LEU A 38 -7.03 16.45 -17.36
N ALA A 39 -8.08 17.05 -16.81
CA ALA A 39 -8.24 17.24 -15.39
C ALA A 39 -8.98 16.05 -14.77
N TRP A 40 -8.37 15.42 -13.77
CA TRP A 40 -8.92 14.29 -13.05
C TRP A 40 -9.54 14.74 -11.72
N ALA A 41 -10.68 14.16 -11.38
CA ALA A 41 -11.23 14.22 -10.02
C ALA A 41 -10.66 13.00 -9.27
N THR A 42 -9.70 13.24 -8.37
CA THR A 42 -9.15 12.20 -7.51
C THR A 42 -10.21 11.79 -6.49
N PRO A 43 -10.56 10.49 -6.38
CA PRO A 43 -11.48 10.03 -5.35
C PRO A 43 -10.89 10.30 -3.97
N ALA A 44 -11.74 10.70 -3.01
CA ALA A 44 -11.36 10.82 -1.62
C ALA A 44 -11.03 9.43 -1.05
N ALA A 45 -9.74 9.07 -1.08
CA ALA A 45 -8.97 8.12 -0.27
C ALA A 45 -9.51 6.70 0.10
N THR A 46 -10.74 6.27 -0.20
CA THR A 46 -11.26 5.00 0.38
C THR A 46 -12.17 4.15 -0.51
N GLY A 47 -12.24 4.38 -1.83
CA GLY A 47 -13.12 3.62 -2.72
C GLY A 47 -12.44 3.09 -3.98
N THR A 48 -12.93 1.96 -4.48
CA THR A 48 -12.68 1.39 -5.82
C THR A 48 -13.25 2.24 -6.96
N ASP A 49 -13.68 3.47 -6.67
CA ASP A 49 -14.17 4.39 -7.68
C ASP A 49 -13.00 4.81 -8.57
N SER A 50 -12.95 4.20 -9.76
CA SER A 50 -12.06 4.58 -10.86
C SER A 50 -11.93 6.09 -11.00
N HIS A 51 -10.71 6.58 -11.27
CA HIS A 51 -10.45 7.99 -11.60
C HIS A 51 -11.48 8.47 -12.63
N ARG A 52 -12.13 9.61 -12.39
CA ARG A 52 -13.09 10.20 -13.33
C ARG A 52 -12.60 11.55 -13.80
N LEU A 53 -12.93 11.89 -15.04
CA LEU A 53 -12.63 13.22 -15.59
C LEU A 53 -13.49 14.30 -14.91
N ARG A 54 -12.86 15.38 -14.46
CA ARG A 54 -13.49 16.46 -13.69
C ARG A 54 -14.47 17.28 -14.53
N ASP A 55 -14.11 17.55 -15.78
CA ASP A 55 -14.79 18.53 -16.64
C ASP A 55 -15.46 17.90 -17.87
N LEU A 56 -15.29 16.59 -18.07
CA LEU A 56 -15.68 15.88 -19.28
C LEU A 56 -16.39 14.57 -18.93
N ALA A 57 -17.54 14.31 -19.55
CA ALA A 57 -18.18 13.00 -19.54
C ALA A 57 -18.30 12.48 -20.96
N LEU A 58 -17.98 11.21 -21.16
CA LEU A 58 -17.94 10.57 -22.48
C LEU A 58 -18.93 9.42 -22.50
N LEU A 59 -19.91 9.51 -23.41
CA LEU A 59 -20.92 8.48 -23.63
C LEU A 59 -20.76 7.93 -25.05
N TRP A 60 -20.86 6.61 -25.20
CA TRP A 60 -20.87 5.96 -26.49
C TRP A 60 -22.15 5.16 -26.68
N LEU A 61 -22.84 5.40 -27.79
CA LEU A 61 -24.00 4.63 -28.21
C LEU A 61 -23.61 3.74 -29.41
N PRO A 62 -23.53 2.41 -29.23
CA PRO A 62 -23.23 1.49 -30.32
C PRO A 62 -24.38 1.40 -31.33
N GLU A 63 -24.04 1.12 -32.59
CA GLU A 63 -25.04 0.92 -33.64
C GLU A 63 -25.69 -0.47 -33.55
N ALA A 64 -26.94 -0.58 -33.98
CA ALA A 64 -27.71 -1.83 -33.90
C ALA A 64 -27.09 -2.99 -34.70
N GLN A 65 -26.30 -2.69 -35.74
CA GLN A 65 -25.60 -3.67 -36.59
C GLN A 65 -24.22 -4.08 -36.06
N GLU A 66 -23.64 -3.35 -35.10
CA GLU A 66 -22.35 -3.68 -34.45
C GLU A 66 -22.47 -4.85 -33.45
N ARG A 67 -23.63 -5.54 -33.41
CA ARG A 67 -23.94 -6.66 -32.50
C ARG A 67 -23.26 -7.98 -32.87
N THR A 68 -22.68 -8.09 -34.07
CA THR A 68 -21.89 -9.25 -34.49
C THR A 68 -20.42 -8.86 -34.55
N PRO A 69 -19.51 -9.53 -33.83
CA PRO A 69 -18.08 -9.40 -34.10
C PRO A 69 -17.87 -9.84 -35.55
N THR A 70 -17.58 -8.88 -36.41
CA THR A 70 -17.34 -9.13 -37.82
C THR A 70 -15.90 -9.64 -37.93
N THR A 71 -15.74 -10.81 -38.56
CA THR A 71 -14.47 -11.52 -38.77
C THR A 71 -13.52 -10.81 -39.74
N ASP A 72 -13.94 -9.66 -40.30
CA ASP A 72 -13.14 -8.87 -41.24
C ASP A 72 -12.78 -7.51 -40.65
N GLY A 73 -11.52 -7.40 -40.20
CA GLY A 73 -10.68 -6.24 -40.46
C GLY A 73 -10.90 -4.93 -39.69
N ASP A 74 -11.85 -4.83 -38.77
CA ASP A 74 -11.82 -3.75 -37.78
C ASP A 74 -10.77 -4.11 -36.72
N PRO A 75 -9.85 -3.21 -36.33
CA PRO A 75 -8.99 -3.47 -35.18
C PRO A 75 -9.92 -3.56 -33.97
N ILE A 76 -10.16 -4.82 -33.65
CA ILE A 76 -10.66 -5.49 -32.47
C ILE A 76 -10.55 -4.57 -31.24
N GLU A 77 -11.45 -4.74 -30.27
CA GLU A 77 -11.02 -4.55 -28.86
C GLU A 77 -9.55 -4.92 -28.76
N PRO A 78 -8.69 -4.01 -28.29
CA PRO A 78 -7.28 -4.11 -28.58
C PRO A 78 -6.83 -5.54 -28.26
N ASP A 79 -6.42 -6.25 -29.32
CA ASP A 79 -6.34 -7.70 -29.34
C ASP A 79 -5.65 -8.18 -28.07
N ALA A 80 -6.25 -9.16 -27.39
CA ALA A 80 -5.73 -9.75 -26.16
C ALA A 80 -4.37 -10.47 -26.34
N THR A 81 -3.73 -10.30 -27.50
CA THR A 81 -2.55 -11.03 -27.94
C THR A 81 -1.30 -10.17 -28.16
N ASP A 82 -1.35 -8.84 -28.06
CA ASP A 82 -0.13 -8.02 -28.09
C ASP A 82 -0.19 -6.80 -27.15
N GLY A 83 0.47 -6.90 -25.99
CA GLY A 83 1.14 -5.77 -25.32
C GLY A 83 0.33 -4.55 -24.84
N ASN A 84 -0.99 -4.60 -24.71
CA ASN A 84 -1.76 -3.40 -24.36
C ASN A 84 -1.45 -2.83 -22.97
N ALA A 85 -1.19 -1.53 -22.94
CA ALA A 85 -1.04 -0.74 -21.72
C ALA A 85 -2.36 -0.70 -20.92
N ASP A 86 -2.35 -1.22 -19.69
CA ASP A 86 -3.48 -1.16 -18.75
C ASP A 86 -3.98 0.28 -18.53
N PHE A 87 -3.07 1.27 -18.58
CA PHE A 87 -3.47 2.67 -18.44
C PHE A 87 -4.35 3.16 -19.60
N LEU A 88 -4.20 2.63 -20.82
CA LEU A 88 -5.10 2.96 -21.92
C LEU A 88 -6.47 2.33 -21.74
N LEU A 89 -6.52 1.12 -21.16
CA LEU A 89 -7.78 0.49 -20.80
C LEU A 89 -8.50 1.36 -19.76
N ASP A 90 -7.80 1.84 -18.73
CA ASP A 90 -8.36 2.76 -17.73
C ASP A 90 -8.78 4.11 -18.31
N LEU A 91 -7.99 4.65 -19.25
CA LEU A 91 -8.36 5.86 -19.97
C LEU A 91 -9.62 5.64 -20.81
N TYR A 92 -9.73 4.53 -21.54
CA TYR A 92 -10.90 4.25 -22.37
C TYR A 92 -12.12 3.78 -21.59
N ARG A 93 -11.95 3.27 -20.35
CA ARG A 93 -13.06 3.03 -19.40
C ARG A 93 -13.82 4.31 -19.05
N GLN A 94 -13.24 5.49 -19.27
CA GLN A 94 -13.95 6.77 -19.16
C GLN A 94 -15.07 6.93 -20.20
N ILE A 95 -15.02 6.18 -21.31
CA ILE A 95 -16.09 6.14 -22.31
C ILE A 95 -17.15 5.16 -21.82
N ARG A 96 -18.26 5.69 -21.30
CA ARG A 96 -19.37 4.89 -20.81
C ARG A 96 -20.21 4.41 -21.99
N THR A 97 -20.24 3.10 -22.20
CA THR A 97 -21.14 2.48 -23.18
C THR A 97 -22.57 2.56 -22.67
N VAL A 98 -23.47 3.12 -23.48
CA VAL A 98 -24.91 3.12 -23.21
C VAL A 98 -25.50 1.85 -23.81
N PRO A 99 -26.02 0.91 -23.00
CA PRO A 99 -26.54 -0.35 -23.50
C PRO A 99 -27.76 -0.10 -24.41
N PRO A 100 -27.75 -0.61 -25.66
CA PRO A 100 -28.85 -0.42 -26.60
C PRO A 100 -30.03 -1.32 -26.19
N HIS A 101 -31.10 -0.73 -25.66
CA HIS A 101 -32.32 -1.46 -25.32
C HIS A 101 -33.35 -1.31 -26.43
N PRO A 102 -33.86 -2.40 -27.04
CA PRO A 102 -34.91 -2.32 -28.06
C PRO A 102 -36.12 -1.54 -27.52
N GLY A 103 -36.47 -0.42 -28.17
CA GLY A 103 -37.57 0.46 -27.74
C GLY A 103 -37.30 1.32 -26.50
N ALA A 104 -36.12 1.23 -25.87
CA ALA A 104 -35.74 2.01 -24.68
C ALA A 104 -34.35 2.67 -24.80
N THR A 105 -33.79 2.80 -26.01
CA THR A 105 -32.52 3.49 -26.24
C THR A 105 -32.59 4.98 -25.86
N GLU A 106 -33.68 5.67 -26.19
CA GLU A 106 -33.90 7.08 -25.83
C GLU A 106 -33.87 7.33 -24.31
N PRO A 107 -34.69 6.63 -23.48
CA PRO A 107 -34.65 6.83 -22.03
C PRO A 107 -33.32 6.38 -21.42
N ALA A 108 -32.67 5.33 -21.96
CA ALA A 108 -31.36 4.88 -21.48
C ALA A 108 -30.27 5.93 -21.71
N LEU A 109 -30.18 6.52 -22.91
CA LEU A 109 -29.23 7.58 -23.21
C LEU A 109 -29.51 8.84 -22.40
N ALA A 110 -30.78 9.22 -22.26
CA ALA A 110 -31.20 10.37 -21.45
C ALA A 110 -30.83 10.19 -19.97
N ALA A 111 -31.03 8.99 -19.41
CA ALA A 111 -30.64 8.67 -18.04
C ALA A 111 -29.11 8.71 -17.86
N ALA A 112 -28.35 8.15 -18.79
CA ALA A 112 -26.88 8.19 -18.75
C ALA A 112 -26.33 9.63 -18.82
N ALA A 113 -26.92 10.47 -19.67
CA ALA A 113 -26.57 11.88 -19.77
C ALA A 113 -26.95 12.66 -18.50
N ALA A 114 -28.10 12.38 -17.89
CA ALA A 114 -28.51 12.97 -16.62
C ALA A 114 -27.56 12.61 -15.48
N GLU A 115 -27.15 11.34 -15.39
CA GLU A 115 -26.18 10.88 -14.38
C GLU A 115 -24.81 11.55 -14.58
N ALA A 116 -24.34 11.65 -15.83
CA ALA A 116 -23.12 12.36 -16.17
C ALA A 116 -23.19 13.85 -15.78
N ALA A 117 -24.30 14.52 -16.10
CA ALA A 117 -24.52 15.91 -15.70
C ALA A 117 -24.55 16.09 -14.18
N ALA A 118 -25.19 15.17 -13.44
CA ALA A 118 -25.22 15.17 -11.98
C ALA A 118 -23.81 15.01 -11.39
N PHE A 119 -23.00 14.10 -11.93
CA PHE A 119 -21.60 13.93 -11.52
C PHE A 119 -20.77 15.20 -11.72
N LEU A 120 -20.83 15.80 -12.92
CA LEU A 120 -20.09 17.03 -13.25
C LEU A 120 -20.53 18.24 -12.41
N ARG A 121 -21.63 18.15 -11.67
CA ARG A 121 -22.16 19.23 -10.83
C ARG A 121 -22.05 18.97 -9.34
N ARG A 122 -21.44 17.86 -8.93
CA ARG A 122 -21.18 17.59 -7.51
C ARG A 122 -20.38 18.75 -6.90
N PRO A 123 -20.74 19.25 -5.71
CA PRO A 123 -20.03 20.38 -5.08
C PRO A 123 -18.52 20.15 -4.99
N GLU A 124 -18.10 18.93 -4.70
CA GLU A 124 -16.70 18.50 -4.65
C GLU A 124 -15.97 18.69 -5.99
N VAL A 125 -16.63 18.36 -7.10
CA VAL A 125 -16.08 18.50 -8.46
C VAL A 125 -16.06 19.96 -8.88
N VAL A 126 -17.11 20.71 -8.55
CA VAL A 126 -17.24 22.15 -8.88
C VAL A 126 -16.21 22.98 -8.11
N ALA A 127 -15.98 22.67 -6.83
CA ALA A 127 -14.99 23.37 -6.00
C ALA A 127 -13.56 23.26 -6.55
N LEU A 128 -13.26 22.21 -7.31
CA LEU A 128 -11.97 22.00 -7.95
C LEU A 128 -11.82 22.75 -9.29
N ARG A 129 -12.83 23.46 -9.78
CA ARG A 129 -12.79 24.18 -11.06
C ARG A 129 -12.32 25.62 -10.90
N PRO A 130 -11.28 26.04 -11.64
CA PRO A 130 -10.89 27.44 -11.68
C PRO A 130 -11.86 28.25 -12.57
N GLY A 131 -12.47 29.30 -11.99
CA GLY A 131 -13.24 30.31 -12.75
C GLY A 131 -14.60 29.85 -13.31
N ASP A 132 -15.38 29.09 -12.53
CA ASP A 132 -16.64 28.44 -12.94
C ASP A 132 -17.56 29.27 -13.86
N GLN A 133 -17.82 28.73 -15.06
CA GLN A 133 -18.88 29.23 -15.95
C GLN A 133 -20.13 28.36 -15.77
N PRO A 134 -21.28 28.94 -15.33
CA PRO A 134 -22.48 28.17 -15.11
C PRO A 134 -23.04 27.60 -16.41
N GLY A 135 -23.24 26.28 -16.48
CA GLY A 135 -23.91 25.63 -17.60
C GLY A 135 -23.38 24.24 -17.91
N LEU A 136 -23.77 23.70 -19.07
CA LEU A 136 -23.32 22.42 -19.61
C LEU A 136 -23.30 22.48 -21.14
N ASP A 137 -22.28 21.90 -21.75
CA ASP A 137 -22.25 21.66 -23.19
C ASP A 137 -22.54 20.20 -23.50
N LEU A 138 -23.43 19.96 -24.45
CA LEU A 138 -23.72 18.65 -25.01
C LEU A 138 -23.20 18.61 -26.45
N ILE A 139 -22.21 17.76 -26.72
CA ILE A 139 -21.64 17.60 -28.05
C ILE A 139 -21.97 16.21 -28.58
N VAL A 140 -22.67 16.15 -29.70
CA VAL A 140 -23.10 14.91 -30.34
C VAL A 140 -22.25 14.68 -31.59
N LEU A 141 -21.65 13.50 -31.69
CA LEU A 141 -20.76 13.09 -32.79
C LEU A 141 -21.41 11.91 -33.50
N ALA A 142 -21.76 12.06 -34.76
CA ALA A 142 -22.42 11.00 -35.52
C ALA A 142 -21.93 10.94 -36.96
N HIS A 143 -21.80 9.72 -37.47
CA HIS A 143 -21.70 9.46 -38.90
C HIS A 143 -23.09 9.07 -39.41
N LEU A 144 -23.53 9.67 -40.52
CA LEU A 144 -24.89 9.51 -41.02
C LEU A 144 -24.87 9.01 -42.47
N GLU A 145 -25.36 7.79 -42.67
CA GLU A 145 -25.41 7.17 -44.00
C GLU A 145 -26.76 7.33 -44.69
N ALA A 146 -27.85 7.44 -43.90
CA ALA A 146 -29.22 7.39 -44.43
C ALA A 146 -30.21 8.26 -43.64
N ALA A 147 -31.33 8.61 -44.28
CA ALA A 147 -32.41 9.42 -43.68
C ALA A 147 -32.93 8.90 -42.32
N PRO A 148 -33.09 7.58 -42.08
CA PRO A 148 -33.52 7.07 -40.78
C PRO A 148 -32.51 7.34 -39.65
N ALA A 149 -31.22 7.43 -39.96
CA ALA A 149 -30.18 7.75 -38.98
C ALA A 149 -30.33 9.18 -38.46
N VAL A 150 -30.70 10.12 -39.33
CA VAL A 150 -31.01 11.52 -38.95
C VAL A 150 -32.20 11.55 -37.96
N ALA A 151 -33.29 10.84 -38.29
CA ALA A 151 -34.48 10.79 -37.43
C ALA A 151 -34.19 10.15 -36.06
N THR A 152 -33.35 9.11 -36.05
CA THR A 152 -32.91 8.46 -34.81
C THR A 152 -32.09 9.41 -33.95
N LEU A 153 -31.11 10.10 -34.55
CA LEU A 153 -30.28 11.09 -33.87
C LEU A 153 -31.12 12.23 -33.27
N ASP A 154 -32.11 12.71 -34.02
CA ASP A 154 -33.06 13.73 -33.57
C ASP A 154 -33.82 13.30 -32.32
N SER A 155 -34.37 12.08 -32.36
CA SER A 155 -35.17 11.56 -31.27
C SER A 155 -34.34 11.37 -30.00
N LEU A 156 -33.14 10.78 -30.15
CA LEU A 156 -32.16 10.60 -29.07
C LEU A 156 -31.73 11.94 -28.45
N THR A 157 -31.34 12.91 -29.28
CA THR A 157 -30.88 14.22 -28.83
C THR A 157 -31.99 14.97 -28.11
N ARG A 158 -33.22 14.90 -28.63
CA ARG A 158 -34.41 15.50 -28.01
C ARG A 158 -34.73 14.88 -26.65
N ALA A 159 -34.65 13.56 -26.53
CA ALA A 159 -34.86 12.86 -25.26
C ALA A 159 -33.84 13.29 -24.20
N VAL A 160 -32.55 13.36 -24.56
CA VAL A 160 -31.47 13.82 -23.68
C VAL A 160 -31.70 15.26 -23.24
N LEU A 161 -31.94 16.18 -24.17
CA LEU A 161 -32.11 17.60 -23.88
C LEU A 161 -33.32 17.87 -22.99
N ARG A 162 -34.45 17.20 -23.25
CA ARG A 162 -35.65 17.29 -22.40
C ARG A 162 -35.36 16.82 -20.98
N ARG A 163 -34.68 15.68 -20.84
CA ARG A 163 -34.34 15.13 -19.52
C ARG A 163 -33.40 16.05 -18.74
N LEU A 164 -32.36 16.55 -19.39
CA LEU A 164 -31.39 17.48 -18.80
C LEU A 164 -32.06 18.78 -18.32
N GLU A 165 -33.00 19.32 -19.11
CA GLU A 165 -33.80 20.50 -18.73
C GLU A 165 -34.75 20.21 -17.55
N GLN A 166 -35.42 19.05 -17.56
CA GLN A 166 -36.33 18.63 -16.48
C GLN A 166 -35.59 18.50 -15.14
N ASP A 167 -34.45 17.81 -15.14
CA ASP A 167 -33.64 17.59 -13.93
C ASP A 167 -33.00 18.90 -13.45
N ASN A 168 -32.88 19.91 -14.32
CA ASN A 168 -32.21 21.18 -14.03
C ASN A 168 -33.00 22.37 -14.56
N PRO A 169 -34.09 22.76 -13.87
CA PRO A 169 -34.97 23.84 -14.33
C PRO A 169 -34.26 25.19 -14.55
N GLY A 170 -33.13 25.44 -13.86
CA GLY A 170 -32.30 26.62 -14.05
C GLY A 170 -31.58 26.70 -15.41
N TRP A 171 -31.69 25.68 -16.26
CA TRP A 171 -31.22 25.68 -17.66
C TRP A 171 -32.33 26.06 -18.65
N ARG A 172 -33.57 26.17 -18.19
CA ARG A 172 -34.70 26.70 -18.94
C ARG A 172 -34.55 28.22 -19.03
N VAL A 173 -34.57 28.75 -20.25
CA VAL A 173 -34.08 30.12 -20.51
C VAL A 173 -35.20 31.07 -20.91
N ALA A 174 -35.24 32.25 -20.26
CA ALA A 174 -36.16 33.34 -20.57
C ALA A 174 -35.73 34.21 -21.78
N GLN A 175 -34.42 34.27 -22.10
CA GLN A 175 -33.83 35.05 -23.21
C GLN A 175 -32.67 34.31 -23.91
N THR A 176 -32.65 34.33 -25.25
CA THR A 176 -31.77 33.51 -26.12
C THR A 176 -30.26 33.67 -25.86
N ALA A 177 -29.80 34.82 -25.36
CA ALA A 177 -28.39 35.16 -25.18
C ALA A 177 -27.72 34.63 -23.88
N ASN A 178 -28.50 34.02 -22.96
CA ASN A 178 -28.03 33.51 -21.66
C ASN A 178 -28.31 32.01 -21.48
N ARG A 179 -28.20 31.22 -22.56
CA ARG A 179 -28.44 29.78 -22.48
C ARG A 179 -27.35 29.09 -21.67
N ARG A 180 -27.75 28.33 -20.63
CA ARG A 180 -26.81 27.56 -19.81
C ARG A 180 -26.56 26.16 -20.39
N LEU A 181 -27.50 25.60 -21.15
CA LEU A 181 -27.35 24.35 -21.88
C LEU A 181 -27.11 24.64 -23.37
N HIS A 182 -25.95 24.26 -23.90
CA HIS A 182 -25.68 24.32 -25.34
C HIS A 182 -25.64 22.91 -25.92
N CYS A 183 -26.13 22.77 -27.15
CA CYS A 183 -26.05 21.52 -27.88
C CYS A 183 -25.41 21.76 -29.24
N ILE A 184 -24.32 21.04 -29.50
CA ILE A 184 -23.54 21.08 -30.74
C ILE A 184 -23.61 19.69 -31.36
N ALA A 185 -24.06 19.59 -32.60
CA ALA A 185 -23.98 18.36 -33.38
C ALA A 185 -22.82 18.46 -34.38
N VAL A 186 -22.01 17.42 -34.50
CA VAL A 186 -21.00 17.26 -35.55
C VAL A 186 -21.38 16.01 -36.35
N LEU A 187 -21.76 16.24 -37.60
CA LEU A 187 -22.31 15.22 -38.48
C LEU A 187 -21.32 14.96 -39.62
N ASP A 188 -20.89 13.71 -39.73
CA ASP A 188 -19.99 13.22 -40.77
C ASP A 188 -20.77 12.41 -41.81
N PHE A 189 -20.39 12.58 -43.08
CA PHE A 189 -20.97 11.88 -44.23
C PHE A 189 -19.86 11.35 -45.12
N ASP A 190 -20.09 10.20 -45.77
CA ASP A 190 -19.18 9.69 -46.81
C ASP A 190 -19.43 10.30 -48.19
N ASN A 191 -20.71 10.51 -48.53
CA ASN A 191 -21.13 11.06 -49.82
C ASN A 191 -22.47 11.81 -49.71
N TYR A 192 -22.48 12.92 -48.97
CA TYR A 192 -23.69 13.74 -48.81
C TYR A 192 -24.25 14.25 -50.16
N ARG A 193 -23.34 14.53 -51.10
CA ARG A 193 -23.62 15.07 -52.43
C ARG A 193 -23.97 14.01 -53.47
N GLY A 194 -24.19 12.76 -53.08
CA GLY A 194 -24.63 11.73 -54.02
C GLY A 194 -25.87 12.18 -54.81
N SER A 195 -25.91 11.90 -56.11
CA SER A 195 -27.07 12.18 -56.97
C SER A 195 -28.19 11.13 -56.83
N GLY A 196 -27.95 10.05 -56.08
CA GLY A 196 -28.91 8.97 -55.86
C GLY A 196 -30.11 9.34 -54.98
N PRO A 197 -31.20 8.55 -55.02
CA PRO A 197 -32.42 8.81 -54.25
C PRO A 197 -32.22 8.76 -52.74
N GLU A 198 -31.30 7.92 -52.26
CA GLU A 198 -30.96 7.79 -50.84
C GLU A 198 -30.30 9.06 -50.30
N ALA A 199 -29.32 9.61 -51.04
CA ALA A 199 -28.69 10.88 -50.70
C ALA A 199 -29.71 12.03 -50.73
N ALA A 200 -30.59 12.09 -51.74
CA ALA A 200 -31.67 13.08 -51.77
C ALA A 200 -32.67 12.93 -50.60
N ALA A 201 -32.93 11.71 -50.12
CA ALA A 201 -33.75 11.48 -48.93
C ALA A 201 -33.02 11.92 -47.65
N LEU A 202 -31.72 11.66 -47.54
CA LEU A 202 -30.86 12.09 -46.44
C LEU A 202 -30.82 13.63 -46.33
N ARG A 203 -30.64 14.33 -47.45
CA ARG A 203 -30.62 15.81 -47.50
C ARG A 203 -31.94 16.41 -47.01
N ARG A 204 -33.07 15.91 -47.52
CA ARG A 204 -34.42 16.32 -47.06
C ARG A 204 -34.67 16.01 -45.58
N ALA A 205 -34.17 14.88 -45.08
CA ALA A 205 -34.29 14.55 -43.67
C ALA A 205 -33.53 15.56 -42.81
N LEU A 206 -32.27 15.86 -43.17
CA LEU A 206 -31.45 16.86 -42.47
C LEU A 206 -32.06 18.26 -42.54
N GLY A 207 -32.57 18.69 -43.70
CA GLY A 207 -33.25 19.98 -43.88
C GLY A 207 -34.41 20.15 -42.88
N ARG A 208 -35.30 19.16 -42.81
CA ARG A 208 -36.41 19.14 -41.83
C ARG A 208 -35.94 19.18 -40.38
N SER A 209 -34.86 18.47 -40.04
CA SER A 209 -34.30 18.48 -38.69
C SER A 209 -33.75 19.86 -38.31
N LEU A 210 -33.01 20.51 -39.23
CA LEU A 210 -32.49 21.87 -39.03
C LEU A 210 -33.61 22.90 -38.82
N GLU A 211 -34.68 22.83 -39.61
CA GLU A 211 -35.86 23.69 -39.46
C GLU A 211 -36.57 23.43 -38.13
N ALA A 212 -36.77 22.17 -37.75
CA ALA A 212 -37.40 21.79 -36.50
C ALA A 212 -36.59 22.27 -35.29
N TRP A 213 -35.25 22.16 -35.33
CA TRP A 213 -34.38 22.71 -34.30
C TRP A 213 -34.48 24.24 -34.24
N ARG A 214 -34.48 24.94 -35.38
CA ARG A 214 -34.66 26.40 -35.44
C ARG A 214 -35.98 26.84 -34.83
N ALA A 215 -37.07 26.15 -35.17
CA ALA A 215 -38.39 26.40 -34.61
C ALA A 215 -38.40 26.18 -33.08
N ALA A 216 -37.80 25.09 -32.58
CA ALA A 216 -37.69 24.81 -31.16
C ALA A 216 -36.88 25.89 -30.41
N LEU A 217 -35.73 26.31 -30.96
CA LEU A 217 -34.91 27.37 -30.36
C LEU A 217 -35.66 28.71 -30.31
N THR A 218 -36.43 29.05 -31.35
CA THR A 218 -37.28 30.26 -31.41
C THR A 218 -38.40 30.17 -30.38
N GLY A 219 -39.01 29.00 -30.23
CA GLY A 219 -39.99 28.67 -29.20
C GLY A 219 -39.41 28.51 -27.78
N LYS A 220 -38.14 28.88 -27.55
CA LYS A 220 -37.42 28.77 -26.27
C LYS A 220 -37.34 27.35 -25.69
N GLN A 221 -37.43 26.32 -26.53
CA GLN A 221 -37.20 24.92 -26.16
C GLN A 221 -35.74 24.52 -26.40
N PRO A 222 -35.19 23.55 -25.65
CA PRO A 222 -33.84 23.07 -25.89
C PRO A 222 -33.79 22.24 -27.18
N ALA A 223 -32.84 22.58 -28.05
CA ALA A 223 -32.57 21.87 -29.30
C ALA A 223 -31.09 22.05 -29.68
N VAL A 224 -30.66 21.43 -30.78
CA VAL A 224 -29.32 21.63 -31.35
C VAL A 224 -29.16 23.10 -31.76
N GLY A 225 -28.23 23.79 -31.10
CA GLY A 225 -27.95 25.20 -31.35
C GLY A 225 -26.98 25.42 -32.51
N ARG A 226 -26.05 24.49 -32.71
CA ARG A 226 -25.06 24.49 -33.79
C ARG A 226 -24.91 23.10 -34.39
N CYS A 227 -24.88 23.01 -35.71
CA CYS A 227 -24.67 21.78 -36.44
C CYS A 227 -23.49 21.95 -37.40
N TYR A 228 -22.41 21.20 -37.18
CA TYR A 228 -21.24 21.19 -38.02
C TYR A 228 -21.27 20.01 -38.98
N LEU A 229 -21.13 20.27 -40.27
CA LEU A 229 -21.18 19.25 -41.31
C LEU A 229 -19.77 18.96 -41.85
N LEU A 230 -19.46 17.68 -42.06
CA LEU A 230 -18.26 17.19 -42.73
C LEU A 230 -18.65 16.16 -43.80
N ASP A 231 -18.03 16.24 -44.98
CA ASP A 231 -18.28 15.31 -46.08
C ASP A 231 -16.98 14.72 -46.62
N GLY A 232 -16.95 13.41 -46.81
CA GLY A 232 -15.84 12.66 -47.42
C GLY A 232 -15.54 13.08 -48.86
N ARG A 233 -16.48 13.74 -49.53
CA ARG A 233 -16.37 14.24 -50.91
C ARG A 233 -16.60 15.75 -51.03
N ALA A 234 -16.06 16.52 -50.09
CA ALA A 234 -16.08 17.98 -50.16
C ALA A 234 -15.17 18.52 -51.28
N GLY A 235 -15.72 18.68 -52.49
CA GLY A 235 -15.01 19.20 -53.69
C GLY A 235 -14.36 18.10 -54.55
N ASP A 236 -13.31 18.45 -55.31
CA ASP A 236 -12.63 17.51 -56.25
C ASP A 236 -11.69 16.50 -55.55
N SER A 237 -11.48 16.62 -54.24
CA SER A 237 -10.55 15.78 -53.46
C SER A 237 -11.27 14.92 -52.44
N HIS A 238 -10.97 13.63 -52.40
CA HIS A 238 -11.50 12.71 -51.39
C HIS A 238 -10.81 12.91 -50.02
N ARG A 239 -11.60 13.08 -48.97
CA ARG A 239 -11.13 13.14 -47.57
C ARG A 239 -11.35 11.80 -46.87
N PRO A 240 -10.28 11.05 -46.54
CA PRO A 240 -10.41 9.75 -45.90
C PRO A 240 -10.97 9.90 -44.48
N SER A 241 -11.70 8.88 -44.01
CA SER A 241 -12.32 8.85 -42.68
C SER A 241 -11.34 9.15 -41.55
N SER A 242 -10.11 8.61 -41.61
CA SER A 242 -9.06 8.87 -40.61
C SER A 242 -8.67 10.35 -40.48
N SER A 243 -8.70 11.10 -41.59
CA SER A 243 -8.44 12.54 -41.61
C SER A 243 -9.62 13.32 -41.03
N ARG A 244 -10.85 12.92 -41.33
CA ARG A 244 -12.06 13.57 -40.79
C ARG A 244 -12.18 13.35 -39.28
N VAL A 245 -11.92 12.13 -38.80
CA VAL A 245 -11.78 11.83 -37.36
C VAL A 245 -10.69 12.72 -36.74
N GLY A 246 -9.54 12.87 -37.38
CA GLY A 246 -8.47 13.75 -36.91
C GLY A 246 -8.89 15.23 -36.82
N GLU A 247 -9.59 15.72 -37.84
CA GLU A 247 -10.08 17.10 -37.92
C GLU A 247 -11.17 17.38 -36.87
N VAL A 248 -12.11 16.44 -36.65
CA VAL A 248 -13.12 16.55 -35.59
C VAL A 248 -12.48 16.46 -34.21
N THR A 249 -11.53 15.55 -33.98
CA THR A 249 -10.80 15.50 -32.71
C THR A 249 -10.10 16.84 -32.45
N LEU A 250 -9.44 17.42 -33.46
CA LEU A 250 -8.75 18.70 -33.30
C LEU A 250 -9.73 19.86 -33.04
N TRP A 251 -10.89 19.85 -33.67
CA TRP A 251 -11.96 20.80 -33.42
C TRP A 251 -12.48 20.73 -31.99
N LEU A 252 -12.69 19.52 -31.47
CA LEU A 252 -13.05 19.32 -30.06
C LEU A 252 -11.94 19.80 -29.12
N GLU A 253 -10.68 19.56 -29.45
CA GLU A 253 -9.55 20.06 -28.66
C GLU A 253 -9.54 21.59 -28.58
N LEU A 254 -9.78 22.26 -29.71
CA LEU A 254 -9.91 23.71 -29.77
C LEU A 254 -11.06 24.21 -28.91
N LEU A 255 -12.25 23.60 -29.05
CA LEU A 255 -13.46 24.01 -28.32
C LEU A 255 -13.38 23.77 -26.82
N LEU A 256 -12.72 22.69 -26.41
CA LEU A 256 -12.68 22.25 -25.02
C LEU A 256 -11.46 22.82 -24.29
N PHE A 257 -10.26 22.86 -24.88
CA PHE A 257 -9.02 23.10 -24.12
C PHE A 257 -8.28 24.39 -24.47
N ALA A 258 -8.60 25.07 -25.58
CA ALA A 258 -7.86 26.27 -25.99
C ALA A 258 -8.23 27.55 -25.20
N GLY A 259 -9.17 27.48 -24.25
CA GLY A 259 -9.52 28.61 -23.38
C GLY A 259 -10.32 29.73 -24.04
N LEU A 260 -11.01 29.44 -25.15
CA LEU A 260 -11.63 30.46 -26.01
C LEU A 260 -13.07 30.86 -25.61
N ARG A 261 -13.58 30.32 -24.51
CA ARG A 261 -14.99 30.49 -24.09
C ARG A 261 -15.34 31.89 -23.59
N GLY A 262 -14.35 32.69 -23.22
CA GLY A 262 -14.53 34.10 -22.85
C GLY A 262 -14.49 35.08 -24.02
N ASP A 263 -14.29 34.62 -25.27
CA ASP A 263 -14.14 35.50 -26.42
C ASP A 263 -15.46 35.74 -27.17
N ASP A 264 -15.95 36.97 -27.14
CA ASP A 264 -17.23 37.34 -27.77
C ASP A 264 -17.28 37.07 -29.28
N ARG A 265 -16.15 37.10 -30.00
CA ARG A 265 -16.15 36.84 -31.45
C ARG A 265 -16.16 35.36 -31.79
N LEU A 266 -15.61 34.52 -30.91
CA LEU A 266 -15.67 33.06 -31.05
C LEU A 266 -16.93 32.47 -30.41
N LYS A 267 -17.75 33.30 -29.74
CA LYS A 267 -19.05 32.93 -29.19
C LYS A 267 -19.97 32.24 -30.19
N SER A 268 -19.93 32.63 -31.45
CA SER A 268 -20.68 32.00 -32.52
C SER A 268 -20.32 30.52 -32.76
N LEU A 269 -19.11 30.06 -32.37
CA LEU A 269 -18.67 28.67 -32.51
C LEU A 269 -19.43 27.71 -31.59
N TYR A 270 -19.86 28.20 -30.43
CA TYR A 270 -20.51 27.39 -29.40
C TYR A 270 -21.98 27.77 -29.15
N GLU A 271 -22.32 29.03 -29.40
CA GLU A 271 -23.65 29.56 -29.23
C GLU A 271 -24.27 29.99 -30.55
N HIS A 272 -25.58 29.79 -30.64
CA HIS A 272 -26.39 30.43 -31.67
C HIS A 272 -26.59 31.90 -31.28
N PRO A 273 -26.20 32.90 -32.08
CA PRO A 273 -26.12 34.29 -31.65
C PRO A 273 -27.51 34.96 -31.64
N GLY A 274 -28.56 34.26 -32.08
CA GLY A 274 -29.86 34.85 -32.41
C GLY A 274 -29.78 35.66 -33.72
N GLY A 275 -30.85 35.67 -34.52
CA GLY A 275 -30.93 36.40 -35.81
C GLY A 275 -30.91 35.52 -37.05
N ASP A 276 -30.47 36.07 -38.19
CA ASP A 276 -30.45 35.43 -39.53
C ASP A 276 -29.31 34.40 -39.75
N GLN A 277 -28.47 34.16 -38.75
CA GLN A 277 -27.44 33.12 -38.86
C GLN A 277 -28.06 31.72 -38.82
N GLY A 278 -27.71 30.87 -39.79
CA GLY A 278 -28.15 29.47 -39.82
C GLY A 278 -27.62 28.63 -38.66
N ILE A 279 -28.29 27.53 -38.35
CA ILE A 279 -27.81 26.52 -37.37
C ILE A 279 -26.64 25.73 -37.94
N ALA A 280 -26.68 25.44 -39.24
CA ALA A 280 -25.66 24.67 -39.93
C ALA A 280 -24.44 25.52 -40.30
N ALA A 281 -23.26 24.94 -40.09
CA ALA A 281 -21.95 25.50 -40.40
C ALA A 281 -20.99 24.39 -40.84
N ALA A 282 -19.87 24.77 -41.41
CA ALA A 282 -18.77 23.85 -41.70
C ALA A 282 -17.47 24.42 -41.15
N PHE A 283 -16.55 23.57 -40.73
CA PHE A 283 -15.25 24.00 -40.24
C PHE A 283 -14.12 23.25 -40.93
N GLY A 284 -12.96 23.89 -41.01
CA GLY A 284 -11.69 23.27 -41.34
C GLY A 284 -10.66 23.74 -40.32
N VAL A 285 -9.95 22.79 -39.69
CA VAL A 285 -9.00 23.13 -38.63
C VAL A 285 -7.64 22.49 -38.89
N ARG A 286 -6.59 23.28 -38.71
CA ARG A 286 -5.20 22.85 -38.78
C ARG A 286 -4.47 23.25 -37.51
N LEU A 287 -3.56 22.38 -37.08
CA LEU A 287 -2.74 22.59 -35.91
C LEU A 287 -1.28 22.56 -36.29
N LEU A 288 -0.57 23.58 -35.87
CA LEU A 288 0.88 23.56 -35.76
C LEU A 288 1.22 23.50 -34.28
N GLU A 289 1.90 22.44 -33.85
CA GLU A 289 2.20 22.20 -32.44
C GLU A 289 3.72 22.04 -32.25
N ARG A 290 4.29 22.83 -31.34
CA ARG A 290 5.64 22.61 -30.80
C ARG A 290 5.51 22.17 -29.36
N SER A 291 5.21 20.89 -29.18
CA SER A 291 4.80 20.36 -27.89
C SER A 291 5.97 20.14 -26.94
N THR A 292 6.43 21.21 -26.26
CA THR A 292 7.35 21.06 -25.13
C THR A 292 6.71 20.21 -24.03
N GLY A 293 5.38 20.29 -23.87
CA GLY A 293 4.58 19.41 -23.02
C GLY A 293 4.74 17.92 -23.37
N TRP A 294 4.42 17.51 -24.59
CA TRP A 294 4.57 16.10 -25.01
C TRP A 294 6.03 15.62 -24.92
N LEU A 295 7.01 16.42 -25.38
CA LEU A 295 8.43 16.08 -25.25
C LEU A 295 8.83 15.90 -23.78
N SER A 296 8.36 16.76 -22.89
CA SER A 296 8.67 16.69 -21.46
C SER A 296 8.08 15.46 -20.80
N GLN A 297 6.88 15.03 -21.23
CA GLN A 297 6.29 13.77 -20.78
C GLN A 297 7.07 12.56 -21.29
N LEU A 298 7.59 12.62 -22.51
CA LEU A 298 8.40 11.56 -23.10
C LEU A 298 9.76 11.44 -22.39
N ALA A 299 10.44 12.57 -22.15
CA ALA A 299 11.68 12.63 -21.37
C ALA A 299 11.45 12.17 -19.92
N ALA A 300 10.35 12.58 -19.29
CA ALA A 300 9.93 12.13 -17.96
C ALA A 300 9.65 10.63 -17.92
N ALA A 301 8.95 10.07 -18.91
CA ALA A 301 8.67 8.65 -18.98
C ALA A 301 9.96 7.83 -19.14
N ARG A 302 10.92 8.34 -19.93
CA ARG A 302 12.25 7.76 -20.10
C ARG A 302 13.05 7.77 -18.80
N PHE A 303 13.05 8.90 -18.09
CA PHE A 303 13.67 9.02 -16.78
C PHE A 303 13.04 8.06 -15.76
N GLY A 304 11.71 8.04 -15.67
CA GLY A 304 10.97 7.11 -14.81
C GLY A 304 11.28 5.65 -15.10
N ALA A 305 11.37 5.26 -16.38
CA ALA A 305 11.70 3.91 -16.79
C ALA A 305 13.13 3.48 -16.36
N GLY A 306 14.07 4.41 -16.18
CA GLY A 306 15.39 4.14 -15.60
C GLY A 306 15.43 4.24 -14.07
N TRP A 307 14.64 5.15 -13.50
CA TRP A 307 14.61 5.42 -12.05
C TRP A 307 13.89 4.32 -11.25
N LEU A 308 12.80 3.74 -11.77
CA LEU A 308 12.06 2.69 -11.05
C LEU A 308 12.88 1.41 -10.83
N PRO A 309 13.64 0.87 -11.82
CA PRO A 309 14.57 -0.22 -11.59
C PRO A 309 15.66 0.10 -10.55
N TYR A 310 16.16 1.34 -10.56
CA TYR A 310 17.12 1.82 -9.56
C TYR A 310 16.55 1.76 -8.14
N LEU A 311 15.32 2.28 -7.93
CA LEU A 311 14.63 2.20 -6.63
C LEU A 311 14.30 0.76 -6.20
N ARG A 312 14.05 -0.13 -7.16
CA ARG A 312 13.86 -1.56 -6.87
C ARG A 312 15.15 -2.20 -6.36
N GLY A 313 16.31 -1.79 -6.89
CA GLY A 313 17.60 -2.45 -6.68
C GLY A 313 18.03 -3.36 -7.84
N GLY A 314 17.41 -3.21 -9.02
CA GLY A 314 17.76 -3.94 -10.24
C GLY A 314 18.57 -3.06 -11.18
N GLY A 315 19.90 -3.07 -11.06
CA GLY A 315 20.83 -2.37 -11.95
C GLY A 315 22.28 -2.70 -11.59
N GLU A 316 23.23 -2.49 -12.52
CA GLU A 316 24.68 -2.71 -12.30
C GLU A 316 25.25 -1.85 -11.16
N THR A 317 24.54 -0.80 -10.78
CA THR A 317 24.78 -0.03 -9.56
C THR A 317 24.22 -0.76 -8.35
N GLY A 318 25.01 -1.71 -7.83
CA GLY A 318 24.76 -2.37 -6.56
C GLY A 318 24.51 -1.38 -5.43
N CYS A 319 23.74 -1.83 -4.43
CA CYS A 319 23.32 -1.04 -3.28
C CYS A 319 24.52 -0.41 -2.55
N LEU A 320 24.58 0.93 -2.46
CA LEU A 320 25.68 1.63 -1.77
C LEU A 320 25.45 1.79 -0.27
N HIS A 321 24.20 1.66 0.22
CA HIS A 321 23.85 1.98 1.60
C HIS A 321 22.96 0.92 2.25
N PRO A 322 23.34 0.38 3.43
CA PRO A 322 22.49 -0.55 4.18
C PRO A 322 21.30 0.18 4.83
N PRO A 323 20.14 -0.49 5.04
CA PRO A 323 18.97 0.09 5.70
C PRO A 323 19.19 0.27 7.21
N GLN A 324 19.85 1.36 7.58
CA GLN A 324 20.27 1.63 8.96
C GLN A 324 19.10 1.83 9.91
N ARG A 325 18.01 2.49 9.47
CA ARG A 325 16.86 2.79 10.35
C ARG A 325 16.05 1.54 10.61
N LEU A 326 15.82 0.71 9.59
CA LEU A 326 15.21 -0.61 9.75
C LEU A 326 16.06 -1.48 10.68
N ALA A 327 17.38 -1.55 10.47
CA ALA A 327 18.27 -2.31 11.35
C ALA A 327 18.18 -1.84 12.82
N ALA A 328 18.15 -0.53 13.05
CA ALA A 328 17.98 0.05 14.38
C ALA A 328 16.60 -0.25 15.00
N ALA A 329 15.54 -0.34 14.20
CA ALA A 329 14.19 -0.70 14.65
C ALA A 329 14.03 -2.21 14.91
N LEU A 330 14.76 -3.07 14.17
CA LEU A 330 14.77 -4.52 14.35
C LEU A 330 15.62 -4.95 15.54
N ALA A 331 16.71 -4.24 15.84
CA ALA A 331 17.61 -4.55 16.95
C ALA A 331 16.91 -4.74 18.31
N PRO A 332 16.02 -3.84 18.79
CA PRO A 332 15.32 -4.03 20.06
C PRO A 332 14.37 -5.23 20.02
N LEU A 333 13.71 -5.51 18.89
CA LEU A 333 12.83 -6.67 18.73
C LEU A 333 13.60 -7.98 18.83
N LEU A 334 14.74 -8.06 18.15
CA LEU A 334 15.62 -9.23 18.20
C LEU A 334 16.22 -9.40 19.60
N ALA A 335 16.65 -8.29 20.21
CA ALA A 335 17.13 -8.29 21.58
C ALA A 335 16.04 -8.74 22.54
N GLU A 336 14.77 -8.39 22.36
CA GLU A 336 13.65 -8.84 23.20
C GLU A 336 13.24 -10.30 22.96
N VAL A 337 13.31 -10.82 21.73
CA VAL A 337 13.10 -12.26 21.50
C VAL A 337 14.23 -13.07 22.16
N GLN A 338 15.46 -12.57 22.09
CA GLN A 338 16.63 -13.19 22.72
C GLN A 338 16.64 -13.00 24.26
N ALA A 339 16.28 -11.81 24.75
CA ALA A 339 16.34 -11.38 26.15
C ALA A 339 15.00 -11.44 26.89
N GLY A 340 13.89 -11.82 26.24
CA GLY A 340 12.66 -12.28 26.90
C GLY A 340 12.93 -13.47 27.84
N ALA A 341 14.07 -14.14 27.60
CA ALA A 341 14.85 -15.00 28.50
C ALA A 341 15.20 -14.42 29.90
N ALA A 342 15.28 -13.10 30.05
CA ALA A 342 15.85 -12.42 31.21
C ALA A 342 14.78 -11.79 32.11
N SER A 343 13.59 -11.47 31.59
CA SER A 343 12.44 -11.05 32.41
C SER A 343 11.69 -12.24 33.05
N HIS A 344 12.37 -13.37 33.25
CA HIS A 344 11.82 -14.56 33.90
C HIS A 344 11.86 -14.49 35.42
N ALA A 345 12.29 -13.39 36.03
CA ALA A 345 12.30 -13.20 37.49
C ALA A 345 10.99 -13.65 38.19
N PRO A 346 9.77 -13.41 37.64
CA PRO A 346 8.53 -13.91 38.24
C PRO A 346 8.40 -15.44 38.13
N LEU A 347 8.75 -16.02 36.97
CA LEU A 347 8.74 -17.48 36.75
C LEU A 347 9.78 -18.18 37.62
N ASP A 348 10.96 -17.59 37.81
CA ASP A 348 12.03 -18.09 38.69
C ASP A 348 11.63 -18.05 40.15
N ALA A 349 11.09 -16.92 40.61
CA ALA A 349 10.59 -16.79 41.97
C ALA A 349 9.47 -17.81 42.24
N ARG A 350 8.58 -18.01 41.28
CA ARG A 350 7.48 -18.97 41.38
C ARG A 350 7.96 -20.42 41.38
N TRP A 351 8.90 -20.76 40.49
CA TRP A 351 9.53 -22.08 40.45
C TRP A 351 10.19 -22.40 41.80
N ARG A 352 11.03 -21.50 42.32
CA ARG A 352 11.69 -21.67 43.63
C ARG A 352 10.68 -21.84 44.75
N GLN A 353 9.67 -20.97 44.81
CA GLN A 353 8.62 -21.05 45.83
C GLN A 353 7.91 -22.40 45.81
N ALA A 354 7.59 -22.92 44.62
CA ALA A 354 6.86 -24.16 44.46
C ALA A 354 7.74 -25.40 44.72
N THR A 355 9.01 -25.39 44.32
CA THR A 355 9.96 -26.47 44.64
C THR A 355 10.29 -26.52 46.13
N ASP A 356 10.44 -25.37 46.79
CA ASP A 356 10.66 -25.29 48.23
C ASP A 356 9.43 -25.79 49.01
N ALA A 357 8.22 -25.41 48.56
CA ALA A 357 6.97 -25.90 49.13
C ALA A 357 6.81 -27.41 48.96
N LEU A 358 7.14 -27.95 47.77
CA LEU A 358 7.12 -29.39 47.50
C LEU A 358 8.13 -30.15 48.39
N ALA A 359 9.36 -29.63 48.51
CA ALA A 359 10.37 -30.23 49.37
C ALA A 359 9.93 -30.25 50.85
N ALA A 360 9.29 -29.17 51.32
CA ALA A 360 8.75 -29.10 52.67
C ALA A 360 7.58 -30.06 52.89
N GLU A 361 6.66 -30.19 51.92
CA GLU A 361 5.53 -31.13 51.98
C GLU A 361 6.01 -32.59 52.03
N LEU A 362 7.00 -32.94 51.19
CA LEU A 362 7.59 -34.28 51.16
C LEU A 362 8.36 -34.60 52.45
N ALA A 363 9.04 -33.60 53.04
CA ALA A 363 9.74 -33.75 54.32
C ALA A 363 8.78 -33.92 55.51
N ALA A 364 7.57 -33.37 55.43
CA ALA A 364 6.54 -33.47 56.48
C ALA A 364 5.79 -34.81 56.50
N LEU A 365 6.05 -35.72 55.55
CA LEU A 365 5.38 -37.02 55.48
C LEU A 365 5.64 -37.87 56.74
N PRO A 366 4.59 -38.44 57.35
CA PRO A 366 4.71 -39.14 58.62
C PRO A 366 5.48 -40.46 58.51
N ALA A 367 6.19 -40.79 59.59
CA ALA A 367 6.96 -42.02 59.76
C ALA A 367 8.08 -42.23 58.70
N PRO A 368 9.12 -41.37 58.67
CA PRO A 368 10.27 -41.53 57.76
C PRO A 368 11.05 -42.83 57.97
N ALA A 369 10.88 -43.49 59.12
CA ALA A 369 11.46 -44.80 59.39
C ALA A 369 10.73 -45.99 58.77
N ALA A 370 9.55 -45.79 58.16
CA ALA A 370 8.79 -46.87 57.53
C ALA A 370 9.41 -47.30 56.18
N ALA A 371 9.27 -48.59 55.84
CA ALA A 371 9.86 -49.15 54.61
C ALA A 371 9.17 -48.66 53.32
N ASP A 372 7.91 -48.25 53.41
CA ASP A 372 7.09 -47.73 52.32
C ASP A 372 7.24 -46.22 52.10
N TRP A 373 8.04 -45.53 52.94
CA TRP A 373 8.16 -44.08 52.91
C TRP A 373 8.69 -43.55 51.57
N VAL A 374 9.67 -44.23 50.95
CA VAL A 374 10.21 -43.86 49.63
C VAL A 374 9.13 -43.96 48.54
N THR A 375 8.25 -44.96 48.62
CA THR A 375 7.12 -45.11 47.68
C THR A 375 6.12 -43.98 47.84
N ARG A 376 5.82 -43.57 49.09
CA ARG A 376 4.96 -42.41 49.38
C ARG A 376 5.58 -41.09 48.91
N VAL A 377 6.89 -40.90 49.11
CA VAL A 377 7.65 -39.75 48.61
C VAL A 377 7.64 -39.71 47.09
N SER A 378 7.84 -40.85 46.42
CA SER A 378 7.83 -40.94 44.94
C SER A 378 6.46 -40.58 44.37
N ALA A 379 5.38 -41.10 44.95
CA ALA A 379 4.02 -40.76 44.54
C ALA A 379 3.63 -39.30 44.85
N GLY A 380 4.18 -38.71 45.92
CA GLY A 380 4.06 -37.28 46.22
C GLY A 380 4.81 -36.41 45.23
N PHE A 381 6.06 -36.77 44.94
CA PHE A 381 6.94 -36.07 43.99
C PHE A 381 6.34 -36.06 42.59
N GLU A 382 5.83 -37.18 42.09
CA GLU A 382 5.18 -37.23 40.77
C GLU A 382 3.94 -36.34 40.69
N ARG A 383 3.11 -36.30 41.74
CA ARG A 383 1.93 -35.42 41.79
C ARG A 383 2.34 -33.95 41.84
N GLY A 384 3.31 -33.61 42.69
CA GLY A 384 3.86 -32.27 42.81
C GLY A 384 4.50 -31.78 41.51
N ALA A 385 5.30 -32.63 40.84
CA ALA A 385 5.90 -32.31 39.55
C ALA A 385 4.86 -32.04 38.46
N ARG A 386 3.78 -32.85 38.39
CA ARG A 386 2.67 -32.62 37.45
C ARG A 386 1.90 -31.33 37.76
N GLN A 387 1.70 -31.01 39.04
CA GLN A 387 1.05 -29.77 39.45
C GLN A 387 1.92 -28.56 39.10
N LEU A 388 3.21 -28.60 39.42
CA LEU A 388 4.19 -27.57 39.07
C LEU A 388 4.24 -27.35 37.55
N ALA A 389 4.26 -28.41 36.75
CA ALA A 389 4.22 -28.31 35.28
C ALA A 389 2.98 -27.55 34.78
N ARG A 390 1.80 -27.84 35.33
CA ARG A 390 0.54 -27.14 34.97
C ARG A 390 0.55 -25.67 35.41
N GLU A 391 1.08 -25.38 36.59
CA GLU A 391 1.18 -24.02 37.12
C GLU A 391 2.17 -23.18 36.29
N LEU A 392 3.37 -23.70 36.02
CA LEU A 392 4.35 -23.06 35.15
C LEU A 392 3.81 -22.85 33.73
N GLN A 393 3.08 -23.81 33.17
CA GLN A 393 2.45 -23.65 31.86
C GLN A 393 1.39 -22.53 31.87
N ARG A 394 0.54 -22.47 32.90
CA ARG A 394 -0.46 -21.40 33.05
C ARG A 394 0.20 -20.02 33.18
N ASP A 395 1.25 -19.93 33.99
CA ASP A 395 2.00 -18.69 34.19
C ASP A 395 2.78 -18.29 32.94
N GLY A 396 3.33 -19.26 32.21
CA GLY A 396 3.95 -19.05 30.89
C GLY A 396 2.95 -18.48 29.89
N LEU A 397 1.73 -19.03 29.80
CA LEU A 397 0.66 -18.49 28.96
C LEU A 397 0.21 -17.08 29.39
N ALA A 398 0.16 -16.81 30.70
CA ALA A 398 -0.15 -15.48 31.21
C ALA A 398 0.97 -14.46 30.88
N CYS A 399 2.23 -14.90 30.93
CA CYS A 399 3.39 -14.12 30.52
C CYS A 399 3.32 -13.80 29.02
N ILE A 400 3.08 -14.80 28.16
CA ILE A 400 2.87 -14.61 26.72
C ILE A 400 1.77 -13.58 26.47
N ARG A 401 0.64 -13.66 27.18
CA ARG A 401 -0.47 -12.72 27.01
C ARG A 401 -0.10 -11.28 27.38
N ARG A 402 0.54 -11.08 28.53
CA ARG A 402 1.00 -9.75 28.95
C ARG A 402 2.03 -9.17 27.99
N LEU A 403 2.97 -10.00 27.55
CA LEU A 403 3.96 -9.60 26.56
C LEU A 403 3.26 -9.23 25.26
N ARG A 404 2.35 -10.07 24.74
CA ARG A 404 1.51 -9.75 23.56
C ARG A 404 0.74 -8.44 23.71
N GLU A 405 0.08 -8.20 24.84
CA GLU A 405 -0.67 -6.96 25.07
C GLU A 405 0.24 -5.72 25.10
N ALA A 406 1.44 -5.84 25.68
CA ALA A 406 2.44 -4.77 25.69
C ALA A 406 3.16 -4.61 24.33
N HIS A 407 3.33 -5.68 23.56
CA HIS A 407 4.19 -5.75 22.37
C HIS A 407 3.41 -5.60 21.05
N LEU A 408 2.24 -6.22 20.90
CA LEU A 408 1.46 -6.20 19.64
C LEU A 408 0.88 -4.82 19.32
N ALA A 409 0.64 -3.96 20.32
CA ALA A 409 0.13 -2.61 20.09
C ALA A 409 1.17 -1.69 19.41
N ASP A 410 2.47 -1.97 19.59
CA ASP A 410 3.54 -1.02 19.31
C ASP A 410 4.64 -1.51 18.34
N HIS A 411 4.77 -2.79 17.99
CA HIS A 411 5.89 -3.23 17.13
C HIS A 411 5.75 -2.89 15.63
N GLY A 412 4.52 -2.86 15.12
CA GLY A 412 4.29 -2.62 13.69
C GLY A 412 4.61 -1.20 13.28
N LYS A 413 4.28 -0.20 14.11
CA LYS A 413 4.39 1.23 13.74
C LYS A 413 5.85 1.71 13.59
N PRO A 414 6.79 1.40 14.52
CA PRO A 414 8.19 1.76 14.38
C PRO A 414 8.83 1.10 13.16
N LEU A 415 8.51 -0.17 12.88
CA LEU A 415 8.99 -0.86 11.68
C LEU A 415 8.43 -0.21 10.42
N ILE A 416 7.13 0.12 10.40
CA ILE A 416 6.51 0.78 9.26
C ILE A 416 7.16 2.15 9.00
N ALA A 417 7.39 2.93 10.06
CA ALA A 417 8.04 4.22 10.00
C ALA A 417 9.51 4.12 9.57
N ALA A 418 10.25 3.13 10.07
CA ALA A 418 11.66 2.91 9.74
C ALA A 418 11.84 2.51 8.27
N ILE A 419 11.03 1.57 7.77
CA ILE A 419 11.00 1.21 6.35
C ILE A 419 10.64 2.42 5.50
N GLY A 420 9.60 3.18 5.90
CA GLY A 420 9.22 4.41 5.21
C GLY A 420 10.35 5.44 5.16
N ALA A 421 11.11 5.58 6.25
CA ALA A 421 12.23 6.50 6.34
C ALA A 421 13.43 6.04 5.50
N ASP A 422 13.76 4.74 5.45
CA ASP A 422 14.85 4.23 4.61
C ASP A 422 14.50 4.35 3.11
N LEU A 423 13.26 4.04 2.72
CA LEU A 423 12.81 4.14 1.32
C LEU A 423 12.72 5.58 0.79
N HIS A 424 12.47 6.56 1.67
CA HIS A 424 12.31 7.98 1.30
C HIS A 424 13.42 8.88 1.86
N ASP A 425 14.59 8.33 2.16
CA ASP A 425 15.69 9.18 2.58
C ASP A 425 16.01 10.21 1.47
N GLN A 426 16.06 11.49 1.86
CA GLN A 426 16.23 12.60 0.92
C GLN A 426 17.59 12.59 0.23
N TYR A 427 18.61 12.00 0.89
CA TYR A 427 19.99 12.02 0.42
C TYR A 427 20.43 10.65 -0.07
N HIS A 428 20.02 9.59 0.62
CA HIS A 428 20.47 8.22 0.36
C HIS A 428 19.29 7.23 0.40
N PRO A 429 18.36 7.29 -0.58
CA PRO A 429 17.22 6.39 -0.61
C PRO A 429 17.70 4.94 -0.71
N VAL A 430 17.23 4.10 0.20
CA VAL A 430 17.60 2.67 0.21
C VAL A 430 16.71 1.93 -0.79
N PRO A 431 17.28 1.12 -1.71
CA PRO A 431 16.51 0.31 -2.62
C PRO A 431 15.58 -0.68 -1.91
N LEU A 432 14.41 -0.92 -2.50
CA LEU A 432 13.40 -1.83 -1.98
C LEU A 432 13.94 -3.24 -1.74
N GLN A 433 14.80 -3.74 -2.63
CA GLN A 433 15.44 -5.05 -2.47
C GLN A 433 16.29 -5.13 -1.20
N ALA A 434 17.09 -4.11 -0.88
CA ALA A 434 17.95 -4.14 0.31
C ALA A 434 17.15 -4.13 1.63
N VAL A 435 16.02 -3.41 1.66
CA VAL A 435 15.05 -3.46 2.76
C VAL A 435 14.45 -4.87 2.89
N THR A 436 14.10 -5.47 1.75
CA THR A 436 13.52 -6.82 1.70
C THR A 436 14.52 -7.88 2.14
N ASP A 437 15.77 -7.81 1.69
CA ASP A 437 16.85 -8.72 2.06
C ASP A 437 17.13 -8.67 3.57
N THR A 438 17.13 -7.46 4.16
CA THR A 438 17.31 -7.28 5.61
C THR A 438 16.16 -7.93 6.42
N LEU A 439 14.92 -7.80 5.93
CA LEU A 439 13.78 -8.50 6.55
C LEU A 439 13.90 -10.02 6.37
N ASP A 440 14.37 -10.49 5.22
CA ASP A 440 14.50 -11.91 4.91
C ASP A 440 15.57 -12.57 5.78
N GLU A 441 16.73 -11.94 5.93
CA GLU A 441 17.78 -12.37 6.87
C GLU A 441 17.23 -12.47 8.30
N THR A 442 16.44 -11.48 8.71
CA THR A 442 15.85 -11.45 10.06
C THR A 442 14.79 -12.54 10.24
N ILE A 443 13.94 -12.77 9.23
CA ILE A 443 12.94 -13.85 9.23
C ILE A 443 13.66 -15.21 9.33
N THR A 444 14.71 -15.43 8.55
CA THR A 444 15.49 -16.68 8.58
C THR A 444 16.17 -16.88 9.94
N ALA A 445 16.71 -15.83 10.56
CA ALA A 445 17.29 -15.91 11.90
C ALA A 445 16.26 -16.30 12.98
N LEU A 446 15.02 -15.80 12.88
CA LEU A 446 13.93 -16.09 13.81
C LEU A 446 13.27 -17.45 13.60
N GLN A 447 13.27 -17.99 12.37
CA GLN A 447 12.69 -19.31 12.07
C GLN A 447 13.33 -20.42 12.90
N GLY A 448 14.64 -20.37 13.15
CA GLY A 448 15.33 -21.32 14.02
C GLY A 448 14.90 -21.25 15.49
N GLN A 449 14.35 -20.12 15.93
CA GLN A 449 13.92 -19.88 17.32
C GLN A 449 12.41 -20.10 17.53
N ALA A 450 11.63 -20.18 16.44
CA ALA A 450 10.18 -20.40 16.48
C ALA A 450 9.78 -21.86 16.72
N ALA A 451 10.74 -22.81 16.69
CA ALA A 451 10.45 -24.21 16.95
C ALA A 451 10.10 -24.43 18.44
N PRO A 452 8.91 -24.98 18.77
CA PRO A 452 8.57 -25.30 20.16
C PRO A 452 9.51 -26.39 20.69
N ALA A 453 9.88 -26.30 21.97
CA ALA A 453 10.55 -27.40 22.66
C ALA A 453 9.69 -28.67 22.55
N ALA A 454 10.30 -29.79 22.16
CA ALA A 454 9.63 -31.06 21.83
C ALA A 454 8.43 -31.35 22.76
N THR A 455 7.26 -31.52 22.15
CA THR A 455 5.97 -31.69 22.83
C THR A 455 5.87 -33.02 23.55
N GLY A 456 5.97 -32.97 24.87
CA GLY A 456 5.53 -34.01 25.79
C GLY A 456 6.05 -33.70 27.20
N PRO A 457 5.24 -33.83 28.26
CA PRO A 457 5.80 -33.87 29.60
C PRO A 457 6.70 -35.10 29.64
N ALA A 458 8.01 -34.91 29.51
CA ALA A 458 8.97 -35.96 29.83
C ALA A 458 8.57 -36.48 31.22
N ALA A 459 8.44 -37.80 31.36
CA ALA A 459 8.06 -38.39 32.64
C ALA A 459 8.98 -37.79 33.72
N PRO A 460 8.42 -37.29 34.85
CA PRO A 460 9.23 -36.64 35.86
C PRO A 460 10.35 -37.60 36.28
N PRO A 461 11.60 -37.10 36.42
CA PRO A 461 12.71 -37.95 36.83
C PRO A 461 12.38 -38.63 38.15
N ARG A 462 12.74 -39.91 38.29
CA ARG A 462 12.50 -40.63 39.55
C ARG A 462 13.40 -40.03 40.64
N PRO A 463 12.87 -39.80 41.87
CA PRO A 463 13.67 -39.24 42.95
C PRO A 463 14.68 -40.28 43.44
N THR A 464 15.92 -40.14 43.00
CA THR A 464 16.99 -41.12 43.25
C THR A 464 17.85 -40.72 44.43
N ALA A 465 18.06 -39.43 44.68
CA ALA A 465 18.88 -38.97 45.78
C ALA A 465 18.22 -39.32 47.13
N VAL A 466 16.91 -39.10 47.26
CA VAL A 466 16.17 -39.41 48.49
C VAL A 466 16.09 -40.91 48.75
N ALA A 467 16.01 -41.73 47.70
CA ALA A 467 16.00 -43.19 47.83
C ALA A 467 17.33 -43.71 48.39
N HIS A 468 18.46 -43.19 47.90
CA HIS A 468 19.78 -43.51 48.43
C HIS A 468 19.97 -43.02 49.87
N ALA A 469 19.56 -41.79 50.17
CA ALA A 469 19.65 -41.23 51.53
C ALA A 469 18.77 -42.01 52.53
N HIS A 470 17.60 -42.49 52.12
CA HIS A 470 16.73 -43.33 52.94
C HIS A 470 17.31 -44.72 53.16
N ALA A 471 17.89 -45.34 52.13
CA ALA A 471 18.59 -46.62 52.26
C ALA A 471 19.77 -46.52 53.24
N ALA A 472 20.56 -45.43 53.16
CA ALA A 472 21.64 -45.14 54.08
C ALA A 472 21.13 -44.92 55.52
N PHE A 473 20.05 -44.15 55.69
CA PHE A 473 19.39 -43.98 56.99
C PHE A 473 18.91 -45.31 57.58
N ARG A 474 18.28 -46.18 56.78
CA ARG A 474 17.78 -47.49 57.21
C ARG A 474 18.91 -48.44 57.58
N ALA A 475 20.01 -48.43 56.84
CA ALA A 475 21.21 -49.20 57.17
C ALA A 475 21.83 -48.72 58.49
N ALA A 476 21.97 -47.41 58.65
CA ALA A 476 22.49 -46.79 59.87
C ALA A 476 21.56 -47.02 61.07
N GLU A 477 20.25 -46.89 60.91
CA GLU A 477 19.25 -47.15 61.94
C GLU A 477 19.23 -48.63 62.35
N ALA A 478 19.31 -49.56 61.39
CA ALA A 478 19.42 -50.98 61.69
C ALA A 478 20.72 -51.30 62.47
N GLN A 479 21.83 -50.65 62.13
CA GLN A 479 23.10 -50.78 62.84
C GLN A 479 23.02 -50.18 64.26
N TRP A 480 22.37 -49.03 64.44
CA TRP A 480 22.17 -48.41 65.76
C TRP A 480 21.24 -49.22 66.66
N ILE A 481 20.15 -49.76 66.11
CA ILE A 481 19.15 -50.53 66.87
C ILE A 481 19.66 -51.93 67.22
N ARG A 482 20.33 -52.63 66.29
CA ARG A 482 20.89 -53.97 66.53
C ARG A 482 22.20 -53.93 67.33
N GLY A 483 23.07 -52.93 67.10
CA GLY A 483 24.37 -52.82 67.75
C GLY A 483 24.36 -52.14 69.12
N ASN A 484 23.59 -51.05 69.28
CA ASN A 484 23.73 -50.15 70.45
C ASN A 484 22.44 -49.92 71.27
N GLY A 485 21.25 -50.20 70.72
CA GLY A 485 19.99 -49.79 71.36
C GLY A 485 19.42 -50.79 72.37
N ARG A 486 19.18 -52.04 71.94
CA ARG A 486 18.52 -53.08 72.76
C ARG A 486 19.50 -53.94 73.55
N GLY A 487 20.67 -54.26 72.99
CA GLY A 487 21.70 -55.04 73.69
C GLY A 487 22.35 -54.30 74.86
N LEU A 488 22.59 -52.98 74.72
CA LEU A 488 23.26 -52.20 75.75
C LEU A 488 22.39 -51.93 76.99
N ALA A 489 21.06 -51.93 76.87
CA ALA A 489 20.17 -51.66 78.01
C ALA A 489 20.30 -52.72 79.12
N GLY A 490 20.50 -54.00 78.75
CA GLY A 490 20.81 -55.09 79.69
C GLY A 490 22.31 -55.22 80.02
N PHE A 491 23.19 -54.75 79.13
CA PHE A 491 24.64 -54.78 79.34
C PHE A 491 25.11 -53.87 80.48
N TRP A 492 24.59 -52.64 80.59
CA TRP A 492 25.05 -51.69 81.62
C TRP A 492 24.85 -52.18 83.06
N PRO A 493 23.68 -52.73 83.46
CA PRO A 493 23.54 -53.33 84.78
C PRO A 493 24.40 -54.59 84.92
N LEU A 494 24.54 -55.43 83.89
CA LEU A 494 25.41 -56.61 83.97
C LEU A 494 26.88 -56.23 84.19
N PHE A 495 27.37 -55.22 83.47
CA PHE A 495 28.73 -54.70 83.57
C PHE A 495 28.99 -54.02 84.92
N ALA A 496 28.01 -53.24 85.42
CA ALA A 496 28.07 -52.68 86.77
C ALA A 496 28.12 -53.77 87.85
N LEU A 497 27.40 -54.87 87.66
CA LEU A 497 27.38 -56.00 88.59
C LEU A 497 28.73 -56.72 88.61
N ILE A 498 29.28 -57.05 87.43
CA ILE A 498 30.60 -57.67 87.30
C ILE A 498 31.69 -56.75 87.89
N GLY A 499 31.64 -55.46 87.56
CA GLY A 499 32.57 -54.46 88.09
C GLY A 499 32.46 -54.31 89.61
N ALA A 500 31.25 -54.33 90.16
CA ALA A 500 31.03 -54.28 91.60
C ALA A 500 31.58 -55.52 92.30
N LEU A 501 31.33 -56.71 91.76
CA LEU A 501 31.84 -57.97 92.31
C LEU A 501 33.38 -58.02 92.30
N LEU A 502 34.01 -57.58 91.20
CA LEU A 502 35.48 -57.51 91.08
C LEU A 502 36.10 -56.44 92.00
N ALA A 503 35.43 -55.30 92.19
CA ALA A 503 35.90 -54.22 93.04
C ALA A 503 35.61 -54.47 94.54
N THR A 504 34.67 -55.36 94.87
CA THR A 504 34.28 -55.67 96.26
C THR A 504 35.48 -56.05 97.13
N PRO A 505 36.37 -57.00 96.78
CA PRO A 505 37.49 -57.37 97.66
C PRO A 505 38.44 -56.20 97.92
N ILE A 506 38.74 -55.40 96.90
CA ILE A 506 39.63 -54.22 97.01
C ILE A 506 38.97 -53.13 97.88
N ALA A 507 37.69 -52.86 97.65
CA ALA A 507 36.94 -51.90 98.44
C ALA A 507 36.74 -52.38 99.89
N GLN A 508 36.63 -53.68 100.11
CA GLN A 508 36.49 -54.28 101.43
C GLN A 508 37.78 -54.12 102.24
N ASP A 509 38.94 -54.35 101.63
CA ASP A 509 40.23 -54.07 102.27
C ASP A 509 40.39 -52.57 102.61
N LEU A 510 39.96 -51.67 101.73
CA LEU A 510 39.94 -50.23 102.01
C LEU A 510 38.99 -49.87 103.16
N VAL A 511 37.78 -50.44 103.20
CA VAL A 511 36.78 -50.25 104.27
C VAL A 511 37.27 -50.80 105.61
N ARG A 512 38.07 -51.87 105.61
CA ARG A 512 38.73 -52.42 106.82
C ARG A 512 39.88 -51.58 107.33
N GLN A 513 40.53 -50.81 106.46
CA GLN A 513 41.63 -49.92 106.83
C GLN A 513 41.12 -48.55 107.32
N LEU A 514 39.89 -48.16 106.99
CA LEU A 514 39.27 -46.90 107.43
C LEU A 514 39.25 -46.67 108.97
N PRO A 515 38.99 -47.68 109.83
CA PRO A 515 39.06 -47.54 111.29
C PRO A 515 40.47 -47.24 111.82
N LEU A 516 41.54 -47.60 111.10
CA LEU A 516 42.92 -47.33 111.49
C LEU A 516 43.34 -45.88 111.24
N ILE A 517 42.62 -45.15 110.40
CA ILE A 517 42.96 -43.80 109.95
C ILE A 517 42.14 -42.73 110.71
N ALA A 518 40.98 -43.10 111.26
CA ALA A 518 40.07 -42.17 111.92
C ALA A 518 40.20 -42.24 113.46
N ALA A 519 40.92 -41.29 114.07
CA ALA A 519 40.76 -41.00 115.49
C ALA A 519 39.34 -40.44 115.74
N ALA A 520 38.57 -41.11 116.61
CA ALA A 520 37.13 -40.91 116.73
C ALA A 520 36.79 -39.74 117.68
N ASP A 521 36.72 -38.52 117.15
CA ASP A 521 36.32 -37.33 117.93
C ASP A 521 35.05 -36.62 117.42
N SER A 522 34.39 -37.10 116.34
CA SER A 522 33.16 -36.46 115.82
C SER A 522 31.98 -37.40 115.53
N PRO A 523 30.72 -36.93 115.66
CA PRO A 523 29.53 -37.76 115.47
C PRO A 523 29.32 -38.23 114.02
N TRP A 524 29.86 -37.53 113.02
CA TRP A 524 29.82 -37.97 111.63
C TRP A 524 30.84 -39.10 111.36
N GLN A 525 32.01 -39.07 112.01
CA GLN A 525 32.97 -40.18 111.98
C GLN A 525 32.40 -41.43 112.65
N ALA A 526 31.68 -41.29 113.77
CA ALA A 526 30.99 -42.43 114.39
C ALA A 526 29.93 -43.06 113.48
N ARG A 527 29.19 -42.25 112.72
CA ARG A 527 28.25 -42.74 111.69
C ARG A 527 28.95 -43.38 110.50
N LEU A 528 30.10 -42.84 110.07
CA LEU A 528 30.93 -43.46 109.04
C LEU A 528 31.52 -44.79 109.50
N LEU A 529 31.95 -44.89 110.75
CA LEU A 529 32.43 -46.13 111.37
C LEU A 529 31.31 -47.16 111.49
N ALA A 530 30.11 -46.73 111.89
CA ALA A 530 28.92 -47.58 111.91
C ALA A 530 28.50 -48.03 110.50
N ALA A 531 28.62 -47.16 109.50
CA ALA A 531 28.37 -47.51 108.11
C ALA A 531 29.46 -48.45 107.55
N SER A 532 30.73 -48.25 107.92
CA SER A 532 31.84 -49.08 107.48
C SER A 532 31.78 -50.49 108.06
N THR A 533 31.32 -50.67 109.31
CA THR A 533 31.11 -52.02 109.87
C THR A 533 29.96 -52.76 109.19
N VAL A 534 28.90 -52.06 108.76
CA VAL A 534 27.82 -52.64 107.95
C VAL A 534 28.31 -52.96 106.53
N LEU A 535 29.19 -52.14 105.97
CA LEU A 535 29.77 -52.30 104.62
C LEU A 535 31.00 -53.22 104.58
N ASP A 536 31.55 -53.65 105.73
CA ASP A 536 32.65 -54.62 105.80
C ASP A 536 32.22 -56.03 105.37
N ARG A 537 30.90 -56.29 105.31
CA ARG A 537 30.38 -57.56 104.80
C ARG A 537 30.35 -57.55 103.26
N PRO A 538 30.88 -58.58 102.59
CA PRO A 538 30.90 -58.61 101.13
C PRO A 538 29.48 -58.63 100.53
N LEU A 539 28.53 -59.22 101.25
CA LEU A 539 27.11 -59.31 100.85
C LEU A 539 26.37 -57.96 100.88
N THR A 540 26.87 -56.96 101.60
CA THR A 540 26.28 -55.60 101.65
C THR A 540 27.09 -54.61 100.80
N LEU A 541 28.40 -54.79 100.70
CA LEU A 541 29.29 -53.95 99.91
C LEU A 541 29.08 -54.10 98.40
N ALA A 542 28.97 -55.35 97.91
CA ALA A 542 28.76 -55.63 96.50
C ALA A 542 27.48 -54.97 95.92
N PRO A 543 26.30 -55.07 96.55
CA PRO A 543 25.10 -54.38 96.05
C PRO A 543 25.21 -52.85 96.17
N ALA A 544 25.88 -52.32 97.19
CA ALA A 544 26.12 -50.87 97.31
C ALA A 544 27.03 -50.34 96.19
N LEU A 545 28.14 -51.03 95.90
CA LEU A 545 29.03 -50.74 94.78
C LEU A 545 28.31 -50.88 93.43
N PHE A 546 27.46 -51.90 93.27
CA PHE A 546 26.66 -52.09 92.08
C PHE A 546 25.73 -50.91 91.82
N VAL A 547 24.99 -50.45 92.83
CA VAL A 547 24.09 -49.29 92.71
C VAL A 547 24.89 -48.03 92.33
N LEU A 548 26.06 -47.82 92.93
CA LEU A 548 26.94 -46.68 92.65
C LEU A 548 27.50 -46.72 91.22
N LEU A 549 28.09 -47.86 90.82
CA LEU A 549 28.64 -48.08 89.48
C LEU A 549 27.55 -47.98 88.42
N TRP A 550 26.41 -48.64 88.61
CA TRP A 550 25.30 -48.57 87.68
C TRP A 550 24.76 -47.15 87.55
N SER A 551 24.57 -46.42 88.65
CA SER A 551 24.13 -45.03 88.63
C SER A 551 25.12 -44.13 87.87
N SER A 552 26.42 -44.32 88.08
CA SER A 552 27.46 -43.58 87.36
C SER A 552 27.46 -43.88 85.84
N LEU A 553 27.29 -45.16 85.47
CA LEU A 553 27.21 -45.60 84.07
C LEU A 553 25.92 -45.14 83.38
N ALA A 554 24.80 -45.12 84.11
CA ALA A 554 23.51 -44.67 83.62
C ALA A 554 23.46 -43.15 83.41
N LEU A 555 24.10 -42.38 84.29
CA LEU A 555 24.13 -40.91 84.22
C LEU A 555 25.19 -40.39 83.23
N GLY A 556 26.28 -41.11 83.00
CA GLY A 556 27.37 -40.71 82.08
C GLY A 556 27.28 -41.37 80.70
N PRO A 557 27.92 -42.54 80.50
CA PRO A 557 28.07 -43.17 79.19
C PRO A 557 26.75 -43.56 78.52
N GLN A 558 25.74 -44.03 79.28
CA GLN A 558 24.44 -44.34 78.69
C GLN A 558 23.73 -43.09 78.13
N ARG A 559 23.83 -41.94 78.81
CA ARG A 559 23.34 -40.67 78.29
C ARG A 559 24.16 -40.18 77.09
N ALA A 560 25.47 -40.38 77.09
CA ALA A 560 26.33 -40.02 75.95
C ALA A 560 25.99 -40.82 74.69
N VAL A 561 25.76 -42.13 74.80
CA VAL A 561 25.33 -42.99 73.69
C VAL A 561 23.92 -42.61 73.20
N ARG A 562 22.97 -42.37 74.10
CA ARG A 562 21.62 -41.90 73.72
C ARG A 562 21.66 -40.54 73.02
N ARG A 563 22.48 -39.60 73.48
CA ARG A 563 22.72 -38.31 72.81
C ARG A 563 23.40 -38.50 71.46
N GLY A 564 24.35 -39.44 71.34
CA GLY A 564 24.99 -39.81 70.08
C GLY A 564 23.99 -40.34 69.05
N ILE A 565 23.12 -41.27 69.45
CA ILE A 565 22.05 -41.82 68.60
C ILE A 565 21.03 -40.72 68.23
N ALA A 566 20.68 -39.84 69.17
CA ALA A 566 19.78 -38.72 68.88
C ALA A 566 20.38 -37.71 67.90
N ARG A 567 21.67 -37.37 68.03
CA ARG A 567 22.40 -36.52 67.07
C ARG A 567 22.53 -37.18 65.71
N ALA A 568 22.82 -38.48 65.67
CA ALA A 568 22.92 -39.23 64.42
C ALA A 568 21.55 -39.35 63.73
N ARG A 569 20.47 -39.55 64.48
CA ARG A 569 19.10 -39.45 63.94
C ARG A 569 18.79 -38.05 63.44
N ALA A 570 19.14 -37.00 64.19
CA ALA A 570 18.95 -35.62 63.76
C ALA A 570 19.73 -35.31 62.47
N PHE A 571 20.93 -35.85 62.28
CA PHE A 571 21.70 -35.69 61.05
C PHE A 571 20.98 -36.20 59.79
N PHE A 572 20.11 -37.21 59.90
CA PHE A 572 19.29 -37.68 58.78
C PHE A 572 17.89 -37.07 58.74
N LEU A 573 17.24 -36.93 59.90
CA LEU A 573 15.81 -36.60 60.05
C LEU A 573 15.53 -35.13 60.35
N ASP A 574 16.54 -34.28 60.55
CA ASP A 574 16.32 -32.85 60.74
C ASP A 574 15.58 -32.29 59.50
N PRO A 575 14.39 -31.68 59.67
CA PRO A 575 13.56 -31.23 58.56
C PRO A 575 14.21 -30.12 57.73
N THR A 576 15.20 -29.41 58.29
CA THR A 576 15.87 -28.27 57.65
C THR A 576 17.29 -28.56 57.21
N ARG A 577 18.03 -29.41 57.94
CA ARG A 577 19.46 -29.67 57.69
C ARG A 577 19.81 -31.15 57.55
N GLY A 578 18.83 -32.04 57.66
CA GLY A 578 19.04 -33.47 57.57
C GLY A 578 19.38 -33.93 56.16
N GLN A 579 20.10 -35.05 56.05
CA GLN A 579 20.45 -35.63 54.74
C GLN A 579 19.24 -35.95 53.87
N LEU A 580 18.10 -36.37 54.46
CA LEU A 580 16.87 -36.62 53.69
C LEU A 580 16.28 -35.33 53.13
N ALA A 581 16.26 -34.25 53.91
CA ALA A 581 15.79 -32.95 53.46
C ALA A 581 16.72 -32.30 52.42
N ALA A 582 18.03 -32.57 52.49
CA ALA A 582 18.99 -32.17 51.47
C ALA A 582 18.80 -32.97 50.17
N ALA A 583 18.61 -34.29 50.27
CA ALA A 583 18.36 -35.15 49.10
C ALA A 583 17.04 -34.82 48.39
N LEU A 584 15.98 -34.48 49.14
CA LEU A 584 14.72 -33.99 48.58
C LEU A 584 14.88 -32.69 47.79
N ARG A 585 15.70 -31.75 48.27
CA ARG A 585 16.02 -30.52 47.54
C ARG A 585 16.74 -30.81 46.22
N VAL A 586 17.72 -31.70 46.24
CA VAL A 586 18.43 -32.14 45.03
C VAL A 586 17.48 -32.77 44.01
N ASP A 587 16.58 -33.66 44.44
CA ASP A 587 15.59 -34.27 43.54
C ASP A 587 14.58 -33.23 43.02
N CYS A 588 14.18 -32.23 43.82
CA CYS A 588 13.32 -31.13 43.37
C CYS A 588 14.01 -30.16 42.40
N ASP A 589 15.31 -29.90 42.57
CA ASP A 589 16.11 -29.07 41.67
C ASP A 589 16.21 -29.68 40.26
N GLN A 590 16.11 -31.01 40.13
CA GLN A 590 16.06 -31.69 38.82
C GLN A 590 14.80 -31.31 38.01
N LEU A 591 13.78 -30.71 38.63
CA LEU A 591 12.62 -30.16 37.93
C LEU A 591 12.92 -28.83 37.21
N ALA A 592 14.16 -28.31 37.25
CA ALA A 592 14.58 -27.14 36.49
C ALA A 592 14.34 -27.28 34.97
N GLY A 593 14.32 -28.51 34.43
CA GLY A 593 13.96 -28.78 33.04
C GLY A 593 12.56 -28.27 32.65
N LEU A 594 11.58 -28.32 33.56
CA LEU A 594 10.23 -27.79 33.33
C LEU A 594 10.22 -26.26 33.21
N ARG A 595 11.10 -25.59 33.96
CA ARG A 595 11.30 -24.14 33.87
C ARG A 595 11.89 -23.78 32.52
N GLU A 596 13.00 -24.41 32.11
CA GLU A 596 13.62 -24.11 30.81
C GLU A 596 12.66 -24.39 29.65
N GLN A 597 11.91 -25.50 29.69
CA GLN A 597 10.88 -25.79 28.69
C GLN A 597 9.80 -24.69 28.63
N THR A 598 9.37 -24.16 29.77
CA THR A 598 8.39 -23.07 29.81
C THR A 598 8.98 -21.78 29.22
N ARG A 599 10.26 -21.49 29.48
CA ARG A 599 10.97 -20.34 28.91
C ARG A 599 11.12 -20.45 27.39
N ASP A 600 11.51 -21.62 26.90
CA ASP A 600 11.63 -21.88 25.46
C ASP A 600 10.28 -21.76 24.75
N ASN A 601 9.19 -22.21 25.39
CA ASN A 601 7.84 -22.02 24.86
C ASN A 601 7.42 -20.53 24.80
N VAL A 602 7.81 -19.72 25.79
CA VAL A 602 7.58 -18.26 25.77
C VAL A 602 8.38 -17.61 24.64
N ARG A 603 9.66 -17.97 24.47
CA ARG A 603 10.51 -17.47 23.36
C ARG A 603 9.95 -17.85 21.99
N ALA A 604 9.57 -19.11 21.81
CA ALA A 604 8.98 -19.60 20.56
C ALA A 604 7.69 -18.85 20.23
N ALA A 605 6.83 -18.58 21.22
CA ALA A 605 5.60 -17.81 21.00
C ALA A 605 5.87 -16.37 20.55
N LEU A 606 6.84 -15.67 21.16
CA LEU A 606 7.24 -14.31 20.75
C LEU A 606 7.88 -14.29 19.36
N ALA A 607 8.73 -15.29 19.06
CA ALA A 607 9.34 -15.45 17.75
C ALA A 607 8.27 -15.65 16.67
N VAL A 608 7.24 -16.48 16.93
CA VAL A 608 6.09 -16.68 16.02
C VAL A 608 5.32 -15.39 15.78
N ASP A 609 5.00 -14.62 16.82
CA ASP A 609 4.26 -13.36 16.67
C ASP A 609 5.07 -12.32 15.89
N THR A 610 6.36 -12.20 16.19
CA THR A 610 7.29 -11.30 15.48
C THR A 610 7.40 -11.71 14.01
N LEU A 611 7.56 -13.01 13.75
CA LEU A 611 7.63 -13.55 12.40
C LEU A 611 6.34 -13.28 11.61
N ALA A 612 5.16 -13.33 12.24
CA ALA A 612 3.90 -12.98 11.60
C ALA A 612 3.88 -11.51 11.16
N VAL A 613 4.37 -10.58 11.99
CA VAL A 613 4.49 -9.15 11.64
C VAL A 613 5.48 -8.95 10.50
N LEU A 614 6.69 -9.49 10.60
CA LEU A 614 7.73 -9.35 9.58
C LEU A 614 7.30 -9.96 8.24
N THR A 615 6.65 -11.12 8.26
CA THR A 615 6.13 -11.78 7.04
C THR A 615 5.05 -10.92 6.37
N ARG A 616 4.16 -10.28 7.15
CA ARG A 616 3.16 -9.34 6.61
C ARG A 616 3.84 -8.13 5.96
N LEU A 617 4.86 -7.54 6.59
CA LEU A 617 5.59 -6.40 6.03
C LEU A 617 6.34 -6.80 4.76
N ARG A 618 7.01 -7.97 4.75
CA ARG A 618 7.66 -8.54 3.56
C ARG A 618 6.66 -8.73 2.41
N ALA A 619 5.50 -9.32 2.68
CA ALA A 619 4.46 -9.50 1.67
C ALA A 619 3.98 -8.16 1.09
N ARG A 620 3.91 -7.11 1.92
CA ARG A 620 3.59 -5.75 1.48
C ARG A 620 4.68 -5.17 0.57
N LEU A 621 5.95 -5.32 0.92
CA LEU A 621 7.07 -4.86 0.09
C LEU A 621 7.15 -5.62 -1.24
N ALA A 622 6.86 -6.93 -1.24
CA ALA A 622 6.75 -7.71 -2.46
C ALA A 622 5.64 -7.20 -3.39
N ALA A 623 4.49 -6.80 -2.84
CA ALA A 623 3.43 -6.14 -3.62
C ALA A 623 3.91 -4.81 -4.24
N ARG A 624 4.70 -4.02 -3.50
CA ARG A 624 5.31 -2.79 -4.03
C ARG A 624 6.33 -3.05 -5.14
N ALA A 625 7.12 -4.12 -5.02
CA ALA A 625 8.02 -4.53 -6.09
C ALA A 625 7.25 -4.84 -7.37
N ALA A 626 6.14 -5.59 -7.27
CA ALA A 626 5.29 -5.90 -8.42
C ALA A 626 4.64 -4.64 -9.04
N GLU A 627 4.22 -3.67 -8.22
CA GLU A 627 3.67 -2.40 -8.71
C GLU A 627 4.73 -1.54 -9.43
N LEU A 628 5.98 -1.53 -8.95
CA LEU A 628 7.10 -0.87 -9.65
C LEU A 628 7.37 -1.51 -11.02
N ASP A 629 7.34 -2.84 -11.11
CA ASP A 629 7.49 -3.57 -12.38
C ASP A 629 6.35 -3.24 -13.33
N TRP A 630 5.13 -3.25 -12.82
CA TRP A 630 3.94 -2.87 -13.58
C TRP A 630 4.09 -1.45 -14.12
N LEU A 631 4.41 -0.46 -13.28
CA LEU A 631 4.55 0.93 -13.71
C LEU A 631 5.70 1.08 -14.72
N SER A 632 6.82 0.38 -14.52
CA SER A 632 7.92 0.37 -15.48
C SER A 632 7.49 -0.20 -16.83
N ALA A 633 6.67 -1.25 -16.86
CA ALA A 633 6.11 -1.79 -18.11
C ALA A 633 5.15 -0.79 -18.76
N GLN A 634 4.28 -0.14 -17.99
CA GLN A 634 3.37 0.90 -18.51
C GLN A 634 4.13 2.09 -19.11
N LEU A 635 5.24 2.53 -18.49
CA LEU A 635 6.08 3.62 -19.01
C LEU A 635 6.78 3.25 -20.33
N ARG A 636 7.22 2.00 -20.48
CA ARG A 636 7.79 1.51 -21.74
C ARG A 636 6.73 1.42 -22.83
N GLU A 637 5.53 0.97 -22.50
CA GLU A 637 4.41 0.95 -23.45
C GLU A 637 3.98 2.36 -23.85
N PHE A 638 3.93 3.29 -22.90
CA PHE A 638 3.70 4.71 -23.18
C PHE A 638 4.73 5.24 -24.20
N GLN A 639 6.02 4.92 -24.03
CA GLN A 639 7.07 5.29 -24.98
C GLN A 639 6.88 4.64 -26.36
N ARG A 640 6.59 3.33 -26.41
CA ARG A 640 6.34 2.59 -27.67
C ARG A 640 5.21 3.20 -28.48
N MET A 641 4.11 3.57 -27.82
CA MET A 641 2.97 4.21 -28.48
C MET A 641 3.25 5.60 -29.05
N GLN A 642 4.28 6.29 -28.54
CA GLN A 642 4.74 7.55 -29.10
C GLN A 642 5.80 7.35 -30.21
N GLY A 643 6.09 6.11 -30.59
CA GLY A 643 7.05 5.77 -31.64
C GLY A 643 8.50 5.64 -31.14
N LEU A 644 8.72 5.50 -29.84
CA LEU A 644 10.05 5.20 -29.27
C LEU A 644 10.13 3.71 -28.95
N VAL A 645 10.79 2.95 -29.81
CA VAL A 645 10.99 1.50 -29.63
C VAL A 645 12.35 1.23 -28.96
N ASP A 646 13.42 1.92 -29.38
CA ASP A 646 14.75 1.78 -28.77
C ASP A 646 15.24 3.03 -27.99
N PRO A 647 16.12 2.85 -26.99
CA PRO A 647 16.84 3.90 -26.25
C PRO A 647 17.51 4.99 -27.09
N THR A 648 17.89 4.62 -28.31
CA THR A 648 18.67 5.39 -29.26
C THR A 648 17.85 5.89 -30.44
N ASP A 649 16.58 5.50 -30.54
CA ASP A 649 15.74 5.91 -31.66
C ASP A 649 15.44 7.41 -31.56
N LEU A 650 15.93 8.14 -32.56
CA LEU A 650 15.44 9.48 -32.88
C LEU A 650 13.97 9.34 -33.25
N ILE A 651 13.12 10.24 -32.73
CA ILE A 651 11.67 10.27 -32.97
C ILE A 651 11.40 9.97 -34.45
N VAL A 652 10.86 8.78 -34.74
CA VAL A 652 10.21 8.54 -36.02
C VAL A 652 9.01 9.47 -36.00
N HIS A 653 9.06 10.53 -36.82
CA HIS A 653 8.00 11.53 -36.91
C HIS A 653 6.65 10.83 -36.80
N PRO A 654 5.82 11.11 -35.78
CA PRO A 654 4.52 10.45 -35.68
C PRO A 654 3.81 10.71 -37.01
N PRO A 655 3.09 9.70 -37.54
CA PRO A 655 2.51 9.79 -38.87
C PRO A 655 1.77 11.11 -38.99
N ALA A 656 2.24 11.97 -39.90
CA ALA A 656 1.71 13.31 -40.06
C ALA A 656 0.21 13.18 -40.35
N ASP A 657 -0.62 13.48 -39.36
CA ASP A 657 -2.04 13.66 -39.58
C ASP A 657 -2.18 14.85 -40.54
N ALA A 658 -2.94 14.70 -41.63
CA ALA A 658 -3.12 15.77 -42.63
C ALA A 658 -3.60 17.12 -42.02
N CYS A 659 -4.14 17.09 -40.79
CA CYS A 659 -4.59 18.26 -40.05
C CYS A 659 -3.68 18.71 -38.89
N HIS A 660 -2.65 17.94 -38.51
CA HIS A 660 -1.77 18.25 -37.38
C HIS A 660 -0.29 18.07 -37.76
N ARG A 661 0.46 19.16 -37.59
CA ARG A 661 1.90 19.19 -37.82
C ARG A 661 2.66 19.48 -36.53
N LEU A 662 3.56 18.57 -36.17
CA LEU A 662 4.53 18.80 -35.10
C LEU A 662 5.76 19.56 -35.62
N VAL A 663 6.28 20.48 -34.80
CA VAL A 663 7.48 21.27 -35.06
C VAL A 663 8.57 20.87 -34.08
N LEU A 664 9.43 19.96 -34.51
CA LEU A 664 10.52 19.40 -33.71
C LEU A 664 11.84 19.54 -34.47
N ALA A 665 12.89 20.01 -33.79
CA ALA A 665 14.25 19.85 -34.27
C ALA A 665 14.71 18.39 -34.01
N PRO A 666 15.62 17.83 -34.83
CA PRO A 666 16.08 16.45 -34.68
C PRO A 666 16.56 16.10 -33.26
N ASP A 667 17.24 17.03 -32.59
CA ASP A 667 17.84 16.80 -31.27
C ASP A 667 17.01 17.39 -30.11
N ASP A 668 15.77 17.83 -30.33
CA ASP A 668 14.94 18.45 -29.28
C ASP A 668 14.73 17.51 -28.09
N LEU A 669 14.41 16.24 -28.34
CA LEU A 669 14.23 15.24 -27.29
C LEU A 669 15.55 14.93 -26.57
N GLN A 670 16.65 14.78 -27.31
CA GLN A 670 17.96 14.49 -26.72
C GLN A 670 18.43 15.63 -25.81
N ARG A 671 18.28 16.89 -26.26
CA ARG A 671 18.56 18.08 -25.44
C ARG A 671 17.70 18.13 -24.19
N MET A 672 16.42 17.76 -24.30
CA MET A 672 15.53 17.71 -23.14
C MET A 672 15.95 16.60 -22.16
N MET A 673 16.32 15.42 -22.65
CA MET A 673 16.81 14.32 -21.82
C MET A 673 18.14 14.65 -21.11
N GLN A 674 18.97 15.50 -21.69
CA GLN A 674 20.21 15.98 -21.06
C GLN A 674 19.97 16.85 -19.82
N ILE A 675 18.76 17.41 -19.64
CA ILE A 675 18.41 18.20 -18.45
C ILE A 675 18.48 17.32 -17.19
N ARG A 676 18.04 16.05 -17.29
CA ARG A 676 18.10 15.04 -16.23
C ARG A 676 18.33 13.66 -16.86
N PRO A 677 19.59 13.29 -17.14
CA PRO A 677 19.89 11.98 -17.69
C PRO A 677 19.44 10.87 -16.74
N ALA A 678 18.96 9.76 -17.31
CA ALA A 678 18.51 8.58 -16.56
C ALA A 678 19.71 7.75 -16.06
N VAL A 679 20.48 8.32 -15.13
CA VAL A 679 21.69 7.71 -14.54
C VAL A 679 21.67 7.85 -13.01
N ALA A 680 22.28 6.89 -12.31
CA ALA A 680 22.25 6.81 -10.83
C ALA A 680 22.63 8.12 -10.12
N ALA A 681 23.72 8.76 -10.55
CA ALA A 681 24.17 10.04 -9.96
C ALA A 681 23.10 11.15 -10.03
N HIS A 682 22.27 11.17 -11.08
CA HIS A 682 21.17 12.14 -11.19
C HIS A 682 19.91 11.71 -10.44
N PHE A 683 19.69 10.40 -10.26
CA PHE A 683 18.60 9.91 -9.42
C PHE A 683 18.82 10.35 -7.96
N GLU A 684 20.04 10.18 -7.44
CA GLU A 684 20.41 10.62 -6.08
C GLU A 684 20.35 12.14 -5.93
N ALA A 685 21.00 12.89 -6.83
CA ALA A 685 21.09 14.35 -6.72
C ALA A 685 19.73 15.07 -6.78
N HIS A 686 18.73 14.47 -7.45
CA HIS A 686 17.40 15.06 -7.60
C HIS A 686 16.34 14.37 -6.74
N GLN A 687 16.67 13.38 -5.93
CA GLN A 687 15.71 12.65 -5.09
C GLN A 687 14.78 13.56 -4.26
N PRO A 688 15.24 14.69 -3.66
CA PRO A 688 14.36 15.61 -2.93
C PRO A 688 13.27 16.28 -3.79
N ASP A 689 13.52 16.41 -5.10
CA ASP A 689 12.64 17.04 -6.08
C ASP A 689 11.72 16.03 -6.80
N LEU A 690 11.88 14.72 -6.55
CA LEU A 690 11.12 13.67 -7.20
C LEU A 690 9.85 13.33 -6.40
N PRO A 691 8.80 12.81 -7.05
CA PRO A 691 7.64 12.26 -6.33
C PRO A 691 8.08 11.19 -5.34
N ALA A 692 7.42 11.05 -4.19
CA ALA A 692 7.69 9.97 -3.24
C ALA A 692 6.96 8.68 -3.68
N PRO A 693 7.62 7.72 -4.36
CA PRO A 693 6.92 6.60 -5.00
C PRO A 693 6.41 5.56 -3.99
N PHE A 694 6.95 5.57 -2.77
CA PHE A 694 6.54 4.69 -1.68
C PHE A 694 5.65 5.41 -0.65
N ALA A 695 5.10 6.60 -0.98
CA ALA A 695 4.20 7.31 -0.07
C ALA A 695 2.98 6.42 0.24
N GLY A 696 2.74 6.14 1.53
CA GLY A 696 1.70 5.19 1.96
C GLY A 696 1.96 3.74 1.54
N TRP A 697 3.22 3.30 1.49
CA TRP A 697 3.60 1.95 1.05
C TRP A 697 2.88 0.83 1.81
N ASP A 698 2.52 1.06 3.08
CA ASP A 698 1.85 0.12 3.97
C ASP A 698 0.33 0.01 3.73
N ALA A 699 -0.29 1.01 3.09
CA ALA A 699 -1.69 0.97 2.66
C ALA A 699 -1.91 -0.05 1.54
N PRO A 700 -3.11 -0.64 1.32
CA PRO A 700 -3.35 -1.68 0.31
C PRO A 700 -3.07 -1.28 -1.15
N TYR A 701 -3.18 0.01 -1.47
CA TYR A 701 -2.94 0.58 -2.80
C TYR A 701 -2.12 1.87 -2.65
N CYS A 702 -1.19 2.15 -3.57
CA CYS A 702 -0.47 3.41 -3.65
C CYS A 702 -0.95 4.15 -4.91
N ALA A 703 -1.74 5.20 -4.72
CA ALA A 703 -2.26 6.00 -5.83
C ALA A 703 -1.14 6.58 -6.70
N GLY A 704 0.01 6.89 -6.10
CA GLY A 704 1.17 7.44 -6.83
C GLY A 704 1.82 6.46 -7.81
N LEU A 705 1.65 5.15 -7.62
CA LEU A 705 2.14 4.13 -8.56
C LEU A 705 1.09 3.70 -9.58
N LEU A 706 -0.20 3.82 -9.25
CA LEU A 706 -1.31 3.37 -10.10
C LEU A 706 -1.81 4.44 -11.10
N ASP A 707 -1.42 5.71 -10.93
CA ASP A 707 -1.72 6.80 -11.86
C ASP A 707 -0.50 7.15 -12.74
N LEU A 708 -0.42 6.53 -13.92
CA LEU A 708 0.67 6.78 -14.87
C LEU A 708 0.76 8.25 -15.31
N PHE A 709 -0.38 8.88 -15.62
CA PHE A 709 -0.38 10.25 -16.15
C PHE A 709 -0.05 11.27 -15.06
N GLY A 710 -0.52 11.05 -13.83
CA GLY A 710 -0.11 11.82 -12.66
C GLY A 710 1.39 11.69 -12.38
N PHE A 711 1.93 10.46 -12.43
CA PHE A 711 3.35 10.19 -12.25
C PHE A 711 4.22 10.88 -13.31
N VAL A 712 3.91 10.70 -14.60
CA VAL A 712 4.63 11.35 -15.72
C VAL A 712 4.47 12.86 -15.66
N GLY A 713 3.28 13.35 -15.33
CA GLY A 713 2.98 14.77 -15.16
C GLY A 713 3.88 15.42 -14.12
N ALA A 714 3.99 14.81 -12.93
CA ALA A 714 4.84 15.30 -11.84
C ALA A 714 6.33 15.36 -12.23
N LEU A 715 6.82 14.37 -12.99
CA LEU A 715 8.19 14.36 -13.49
C LEU A 715 8.43 15.36 -14.63
N SER A 716 7.44 15.58 -15.50
CA SER A 716 7.57 16.39 -16.73
C SER A 716 7.75 17.89 -16.49
N GLY A 717 7.21 18.43 -15.39
CA GLY A 717 7.20 19.88 -15.14
C GLY A 717 8.59 20.51 -15.15
N ARG A 718 9.60 19.82 -14.61
CA ARG A 718 10.99 20.31 -14.56
C ARG A 718 11.66 20.31 -15.94
N TYR A 719 11.44 19.28 -16.75
CA TYR A 719 11.93 19.25 -18.14
C TYR A 719 11.35 20.39 -18.95
N ARG A 720 10.04 20.61 -18.83
CA ARG A 720 9.35 21.70 -19.53
C ARG A 720 9.91 23.06 -19.13
N GLN A 721 10.00 23.34 -17.83
CA GLN A 721 10.52 24.61 -17.33
C GLN A 721 11.95 24.88 -17.81
N ALA A 722 12.87 23.94 -17.61
CA ALA A 722 14.27 24.13 -18.00
C ALA A 722 14.47 24.25 -19.52
N PHE A 723 13.67 23.52 -20.31
CA PHE A 723 13.71 23.65 -21.77
C PHE A 723 13.13 24.98 -22.25
N ASP A 724 12.01 25.42 -21.66
CA ASP A 724 11.39 26.71 -21.97
C ASP A 724 12.32 27.88 -21.56
N ASP A 725 13.02 27.78 -20.41
CA ASP A 725 14.00 28.77 -19.95
C ASP A 725 15.22 28.85 -20.89
N ALA A 726 15.74 27.70 -21.33
CA ALA A 726 16.84 27.63 -22.29
C ALA A 726 16.44 28.17 -23.68
N ALA A 727 15.21 27.91 -24.12
CA ALA A 727 14.64 28.46 -25.35
C ALA A 727 14.36 29.98 -25.24
N SER A 728 14.11 30.47 -24.03
CA SER A 728 13.82 31.89 -23.73
C SER A 728 15.06 32.73 -23.40
N GLY A 729 16.26 32.13 -23.38
CA GLY A 729 17.52 32.66 -22.85
C GLY A 729 18.14 33.91 -23.52
N ALA A 730 17.39 34.70 -24.28
CA ALA A 730 17.81 36.04 -24.68
C ALA A 730 16.65 37.03 -24.49
N PRO A 731 16.57 37.73 -23.35
CA PRO A 731 15.63 38.84 -23.17
C PRO A 731 16.07 39.99 -24.09
N GLY A 732 15.54 40.02 -25.31
CA GLY A 732 15.84 41.05 -26.30
C GLY A 732 15.81 40.59 -27.77
N SER A 733 15.96 39.29 -28.07
CA SER A 733 15.91 38.80 -29.46
C SER A 733 14.49 38.39 -29.85
N ALA A 734 13.65 39.37 -30.16
CA ALA A 734 12.35 39.12 -30.77
C ALA A 734 12.51 38.34 -32.10
N GLY A 735 12.11 37.07 -32.13
CA GLY A 735 11.76 36.35 -33.36
C GLY A 735 12.88 35.99 -34.36
N THR A 736 14.18 36.07 -34.00
CA THR A 736 15.29 35.85 -34.96
C THR A 736 16.13 34.59 -34.74
N GLY A 737 15.91 33.85 -33.63
CA GLY A 737 16.66 32.63 -33.32
C GLY A 737 16.34 31.45 -34.25
N PRO A 738 17.22 30.42 -34.30
CA PRO A 738 17.05 29.23 -35.17
C PRO A 738 15.73 28.47 -34.91
N GLU A 739 15.23 28.51 -33.67
CA GLU A 739 13.93 27.94 -33.32
C GLU A 739 12.75 28.66 -33.99
N TRP A 740 12.79 29.99 -34.05
CA TRP A 740 11.75 30.78 -34.73
C TRP A 740 11.80 30.59 -36.24
N GLN A 741 12.99 30.42 -36.82
CA GLN A 741 13.14 30.07 -38.23
C GLN A 741 12.49 28.71 -38.55
N LEU A 742 12.73 27.69 -37.71
CA LEU A 742 12.09 26.38 -37.84
C LEU A 742 10.55 26.48 -37.76
N ARG A 743 10.03 27.23 -36.78
CA ARG A 743 8.58 27.46 -36.61
C ARG A 743 7.97 28.15 -37.83
N ARG A 744 8.60 29.21 -38.35
CA ARG A 744 8.13 29.94 -39.54
C ARG A 744 8.16 29.06 -40.78
N ALA A 745 9.22 28.28 -40.98
CA ALA A 745 9.32 27.34 -42.11
C ALA A 745 8.21 26.27 -42.05
N ALA A 746 7.94 25.72 -40.86
CA ALA A 746 6.88 24.74 -40.67
C ALA A 746 5.48 25.34 -40.87
N LEU A 747 5.25 26.59 -40.44
CA LEU A 747 4.01 27.32 -40.71
C LEU A 747 3.82 27.61 -42.20
N ALA A 748 4.86 28.07 -42.89
CA ALA A 748 4.81 28.32 -44.33
C ALA A 748 4.49 27.03 -45.11
N ASP A 749 5.14 25.91 -44.76
CA ASP A 749 4.88 24.63 -45.39
C ASP A 749 3.49 24.06 -45.04
N LEU A 750 2.97 24.31 -43.82
CA LEU A 750 1.58 23.96 -43.45
C LEU A 750 0.57 24.73 -44.29
N LEU A 751 0.76 26.05 -44.46
CA LEU A 751 -0.10 26.91 -45.25
C LEU A 751 -0.04 26.59 -46.75
N ALA A 752 1.14 26.22 -47.27
CA ALA A 752 1.34 25.84 -48.66
C ALA A 752 0.70 24.49 -49.00
N ARG A 753 0.84 23.47 -48.14
CA ARG A 753 0.35 22.10 -48.41
C ARG A 753 -1.11 21.88 -48.03
N SER A 754 -1.62 22.59 -47.03
CA SER A 754 -2.84 22.19 -46.35
C SER A 754 -3.55 23.35 -45.67
N ALA A 755 -3.81 24.44 -46.41
CA ALA A 755 -4.65 25.52 -45.93
C ALA A 755 -5.97 24.96 -45.34
N PRO A 756 -6.42 25.46 -44.17
CA PRO A 756 -7.67 24.99 -43.58
C PRO A 756 -8.82 25.29 -44.54
N ALA A 757 -9.41 24.23 -45.08
CA ALA A 757 -10.58 24.30 -45.93
C ALA A 757 -11.74 23.63 -45.19
N PRO A 758 -12.92 24.28 -45.11
CA PRO A 758 -14.11 23.69 -44.52
C PRO A 758 -14.34 22.26 -45.01
N GLY A 759 -14.65 21.35 -44.09
CA GLY A 759 -14.96 19.94 -44.36
C GLY A 759 -16.24 19.74 -45.16
N PHE A 760 -16.99 20.80 -45.38
CA PHE A 760 -18.21 20.85 -46.17
C PHE A 760 -18.29 22.24 -46.83
N ARG A 761 -18.74 22.31 -48.09
CA ARG A 761 -18.92 23.56 -48.83
C ARG A 761 -20.24 23.51 -49.60
N ILE A 762 -20.83 24.64 -49.93
CA ILE A 762 -21.91 24.72 -50.93
C ILE A 762 -21.32 25.33 -52.21
N SER A 763 -21.76 24.86 -53.39
CA SER A 763 -21.20 25.29 -54.68
C SER A 763 -21.31 26.80 -54.88
N ALA A 764 -20.28 27.39 -55.50
CA ALA A 764 -20.05 28.84 -55.60
C ALA A 764 -21.15 29.67 -56.29
N ASP A 765 -22.08 29.01 -57.01
CA ASP A 765 -23.21 29.65 -57.69
C ASP A 765 -24.32 30.08 -56.70
N GLN A 766 -24.32 29.60 -55.46
CA GLN A 766 -25.26 29.98 -54.40
C GLN A 766 -24.57 30.92 -53.38
N ARG A 767 -24.32 32.16 -53.78
CA ARG A 767 -23.49 33.17 -53.08
C ARG A 767 -24.06 33.76 -51.78
N THR A 768 -24.30 32.95 -50.75
CA THR A 768 -24.63 33.47 -49.41
C THR A 768 -23.68 33.02 -48.29
N SER A 769 -22.81 32.03 -48.52
CA SER A 769 -21.85 31.61 -47.48
C SER A 769 -20.59 32.47 -47.47
N THR A 770 -20.22 32.96 -46.28
CA THR A 770 -18.96 33.69 -46.05
C THR A 770 -18.06 32.84 -45.16
N ALA A 771 -16.93 32.39 -45.71
CA ALA A 771 -15.91 31.69 -44.94
C ALA A 771 -15.09 32.70 -44.14
N VAL A 772 -15.12 32.60 -42.82
CA VAL A 772 -14.34 33.44 -41.91
C VAL A 772 -13.14 32.64 -41.42
N ARG A 773 -11.95 33.26 -41.44
CA ARG A 773 -10.70 32.65 -40.99
C ARG A 773 -10.29 33.21 -39.65
N PHE A 774 -9.97 32.34 -38.70
CA PHE A 774 -9.48 32.69 -37.38
C PHE A 774 -8.10 32.05 -37.17
N ALA A 775 -7.24 32.76 -36.45
CA ALA A 775 -5.97 32.23 -35.99
C ALA A 775 -5.92 32.29 -34.46
N VAL A 776 -5.74 31.15 -33.80
CA VAL A 776 -5.54 31.10 -32.35
C VAL A 776 -4.06 30.88 -32.12
N LEU A 777 -3.41 31.90 -31.59
CA LEU A 777 -1.96 32.06 -31.53
C LEU A 777 -1.51 32.26 -30.08
N PRO A 778 -0.39 31.67 -29.66
CA PRO A 778 0.28 32.06 -28.43
C PRO A 778 0.74 33.52 -28.49
N SER A 779 0.87 34.17 -27.33
CA SER A 779 1.31 35.58 -27.23
C SER A 779 2.65 35.84 -27.93
N ALA A 780 3.58 34.89 -27.85
CA ALA A 780 4.89 34.97 -28.48
C ALA A 780 4.80 35.00 -30.03
N TRP A 781 3.84 34.29 -30.62
CA TRP A 781 3.66 34.21 -32.08
C TRP A 781 2.95 35.44 -32.64
N GLN A 782 2.04 36.04 -31.87
CA GLN A 782 1.35 37.28 -32.28
C GLN A 782 2.31 38.47 -32.44
N ARG A 783 3.43 38.46 -31.70
CA ARG A 783 4.46 39.52 -31.73
C ARG A 783 5.51 39.30 -32.83
N ASP A 784 5.45 38.19 -33.56
CA ASP A 784 6.45 37.82 -34.56
C ASP A 784 6.06 38.32 -35.96
N ASP A 785 6.76 39.34 -36.47
CA ASP A 785 6.42 39.97 -37.76
C ASP A 785 6.38 39.00 -38.94
N GLY A 786 7.24 37.98 -38.96
CA GLY A 786 7.26 36.97 -40.01
C GLY A 786 6.01 36.08 -40.00
N VAL A 787 5.54 35.67 -38.81
CA VAL A 787 4.26 34.96 -38.65
C VAL A 787 3.10 35.87 -39.07
N ARG A 788 3.12 37.15 -38.68
CA ARG A 788 2.09 38.13 -39.06
C ARG A 788 1.96 38.23 -40.57
N GLU A 789 3.08 38.43 -41.25
CA GLU A 789 3.12 38.59 -42.68
C GLU A 789 2.64 37.31 -43.41
N LEU A 790 3.12 36.14 -42.99
CA LEU A 790 2.70 34.85 -43.56
C LEU A 790 1.19 34.62 -43.42
N LEU A 791 0.62 34.87 -42.25
CA LEU A 791 -0.81 34.70 -41.99
C LEU A 791 -1.65 35.68 -42.82
N SER A 792 -1.25 36.95 -42.89
CA SER A 792 -1.94 37.95 -43.70
C SER A 792 -1.90 37.63 -45.20
N ARG A 793 -0.77 37.15 -45.75
CA ARG A 793 -0.68 36.69 -47.16
C ARG A 793 -1.65 35.54 -47.45
N HIS A 794 -1.99 34.73 -46.46
CA HIS A 794 -2.95 33.64 -46.57
C HIS A 794 -4.36 34.00 -46.07
N GLY A 795 -4.69 35.28 -45.95
CA GLY A 795 -6.03 35.77 -45.66
C GLY A 795 -6.50 35.56 -44.23
N PHE A 796 -5.59 35.51 -43.26
CA PHE A 796 -5.91 35.57 -41.83
C PHE A 796 -5.73 37.00 -41.33
N ASP A 797 -6.83 37.74 -41.25
CA ASP A 797 -6.81 39.13 -40.78
C ASP A 797 -6.42 39.23 -39.31
N SER A 798 -5.60 40.23 -38.98
CA SER A 798 -5.11 40.43 -37.60
C SER A 798 -6.23 40.69 -36.59
N GLU A 799 -7.38 41.21 -37.04
CA GLU A 799 -8.57 41.37 -36.20
C GLU A 799 -9.22 40.04 -35.78
N ALA A 800 -8.97 38.95 -36.52
CA ALA A 800 -9.47 37.61 -36.25
C ALA A 800 -8.47 36.74 -35.47
N TRP A 801 -7.35 37.32 -35.03
CA TRP A 801 -6.35 36.60 -34.23
C TRP A 801 -6.72 36.61 -32.75
N ARG A 802 -6.56 35.47 -32.10
CA ARG A 802 -6.92 35.26 -30.70
C ARG A 802 -5.78 34.67 -29.92
N LEU A 803 -5.76 35.01 -28.63
CA LEU A 803 -4.78 34.45 -27.72
C LEU A 803 -5.22 33.05 -27.31
N GLY A 804 -4.40 32.04 -27.61
CA GLY A 804 -4.61 30.69 -27.10
C GLY A 804 -4.09 30.53 -25.68
N SER A 805 -4.70 29.62 -24.90
CA SER A 805 -4.22 29.25 -23.55
C SER A 805 -2.91 28.45 -23.57
N ASP A 806 -2.67 27.68 -24.65
CA ASP A 806 -1.50 26.81 -24.78
C ASP A 806 -0.37 27.52 -25.55
N PRO A 807 0.80 27.78 -24.91
CA PRO A 807 1.91 28.48 -25.56
C PRO A 807 2.57 27.69 -26.70
N ALA A 808 2.33 26.39 -26.79
CA ALA A 808 2.93 25.49 -27.78
C ALA A 808 2.13 25.37 -29.08
N ARG A 809 0.89 25.87 -29.14
CA ARG A 809 -0.08 25.49 -30.17
C ARG A 809 -0.62 26.68 -30.93
N LEU A 810 -0.55 26.58 -32.25
CA LEU A 810 -1.17 27.49 -33.19
C LEU A 810 -2.29 26.75 -33.92
N TYR A 811 -3.51 27.26 -33.80
CA TYR A 811 -4.65 26.73 -34.54
C TYR A 811 -5.04 27.69 -35.66
N LEU A 812 -5.22 27.13 -36.85
CA LEU A 812 -5.80 27.83 -37.99
C LEU A 812 -7.18 27.24 -38.24
N LEU A 813 -8.18 28.10 -38.15
CA LEU A 813 -9.57 27.73 -38.27
C LEU A 813 -10.18 28.47 -39.45
N THR A 814 -10.94 27.77 -40.28
CA THR A 814 -11.86 28.38 -41.24
C THR A 814 -13.24 27.89 -40.93
N VAL A 815 -14.20 28.79 -40.78
CA VAL A 815 -15.61 28.46 -40.54
C VAL A 815 -16.45 29.08 -41.63
N GLU A 816 -17.29 28.26 -42.23
CA GLU A 816 -18.27 28.69 -43.22
C GLU A 816 -19.65 28.72 -42.56
N TRP A 817 -20.20 29.93 -42.48
CA TRP A 817 -21.51 30.19 -41.89
C TRP A 817 -22.61 30.26 -42.96
N HIS A 818 -23.87 30.22 -42.53
CA HIS A 818 -25.06 30.36 -43.37
C HIS A 818 -25.26 29.24 -44.39
N LEU A 819 -25.04 27.99 -43.98
CA LEU A 819 -25.51 26.83 -44.74
C LEU A 819 -27.03 26.73 -44.58
N ASP A 820 -27.78 27.33 -45.50
CA ASP A 820 -29.26 27.31 -45.45
C ASP A 820 -29.81 25.91 -45.78
N ALA A 821 -30.93 25.54 -45.17
CA ALA A 821 -31.58 24.24 -45.38
C ALA A 821 -31.98 24.05 -46.85
N THR A 822 -32.45 25.11 -47.52
CA THR A 822 -32.80 25.10 -48.94
C THR A 822 -31.58 24.82 -49.84
N ALA A 823 -30.44 25.43 -49.52
CA ALA A 823 -29.17 25.23 -50.21
C ALA A 823 -28.59 23.83 -49.96
N LEU A 824 -28.79 23.29 -48.74
CA LEU A 824 -28.40 21.93 -48.37
C LEU A 824 -29.23 20.87 -49.11
N GLU A 825 -30.53 21.09 -49.34
CA GLU A 825 -31.37 20.17 -50.12
C GLU A 825 -31.01 20.14 -51.61
N GLY A 826 -30.65 21.30 -52.17
CA GLY A 826 -30.29 21.48 -53.58
C GLY A 826 -28.83 21.17 -53.94
N ALA A 827 -27.99 20.74 -52.99
CA ALA A 827 -26.60 20.38 -53.24
C ALA A 827 -26.51 19.06 -54.03
N THR A 828 -26.21 19.15 -55.33
CA THR A 828 -25.87 18.00 -56.21
C THR A 828 -24.44 18.07 -56.71
#